data_AF-A0A409XHS0-F1
#
_entry.id   AF-A0A409XHS0-F1
#
_cell.length_a   1.000
_cell.length_b   1.000
_cell.length_c   1.000
_cell.angle_alpha   90.00
_cell.angle_beta   90.00
_cell.angle_gamma   90.00
#
_symmetry.space_group_name_H-M   'P 1'
#
loop_
_entity.id
_entity.type
_entity.pdbx_description
1 polymer ?
#
loop_
_entity_poly.entity_id
_entity_poly.type
_entity_poly.pdbx_seq_one_letter_code
_entity_poly.pdbx_strand_id
1 'polypeptide(L)'
;MLSNSLPLLLLFACTLSTTNAQAVAASEPYDNRFSLPHLTDDQNQVETANLDGVSHTANHGSQVVFLPTTKLNVDGGSAITDKDKVQKHGHFDSVPLPVESPTKSFWLDTPGANPLAEQGSTGELTRDADVCVVGSGITGVSAAWHLSKLLGNSTARNDSGEEVQRQRSVVILEARRFCSGATGRNGGHLTPIVFQSFSALQSRYNTSEALKSFALEAHTADALVRFIKDNQLEDEVDLVEGGHLTLLRNEVEEGSTRRDWEGVKNAGRVDPEGQVEWISNEELSKKYHVDSTLGYSAVHQRGHNLWPCKVVTHLFKDAQSSSSNLINHVSVTLHTKTPVTSITKLVKDELESDSASQSGYQSSSRGNDLQRRWSLHTPRGTVDCAYVVHATNGYAAHLLPFLSGIEQDADSLGEYGLNEKPGSIPSSVHHTEEQIPNESSQPQTEDALHPRGAYGIKPTRGQVGAVRASVNASALGWLASWDGGNGGDEYWFPRYQDAGVDVGGSTTDAGPERKGRGRGKNPLVILGGGRYASDDRKEVGVWDDSRLNPSVSKAIRAYLPALFPEQFIKDGEWEMEWSGVMAYTKSGDPFVGPLRQIQVATNDDKYQSENQYDGQYISAGYSGHGMPRAYACAEAVAGMIAAQIQGKDWKTPGWLPERYLTWATKP
;
A
#
# COMPACT_ATOMS: atom_id res chain seq x y z
N MET A 1 -9.01 -67.78 -25.99
CA MET A 1 -7.85 -67.62 -25.09
C MET A 1 -8.36 -66.92 -23.84
N LEU A 2 -8.31 -67.64 -22.73
CA LEU A 2 -8.61 -67.29 -21.34
C LEU A 2 -7.76 -66.08 -20.88
N SER A 3 -8.00 -65.28 -19.84
CA SER A 3 -9.03 -65.13 -18.80
C SER A 3 -8.54 -64.04 -17.81
N ASN A 4 -9.46 -63.38 -17.11
CA ASN A 4 -9.41 -63.04 -15.67
C ASN A 4 -8.56 -61.85 -15.11
N SER A 5 -9.30 -60.87 -14.57
CA SER A 5 -9.40 -60.48 -13.13
C SER A 5 -8.42 -59.47 -12.48
N LEU A 6 -9.00 -58.34 -12.03
CA LEU A 6 -8.66 -57.56 -10.82
C LEU A 6 -8.79 -58.42 -9.52
N PRO A 7 -8.57 -57.91 -8.28
CA PRO A 7 -7.41 -57.24 -7.66
C PRO A 7 -7.03 -57.96 -6.32
N LEU A 8 -6.00 -57.53 -5.57
CA LEU A 8 -5.86 -57.97 -4.16
C LEU A 8 -5.53 -56.82 -3.21
N LEU A 9 -6.43 -56.71 -2.24
CA LEU A 9 -6.45 -55.92 -1.01
C LEU A 9 -5.78 -56.76 0.10
N LEU A 10 -5.24 -56.13 1.16
CA LEU A 10 -5.51 -56.43 2.60
C LEU A 10 -4.35 -56.05 3.57
N LEU A 11 -4.76 -55.22 4.54
CA LEU A 11 -4.62 -55.35 6.02
C LEU A 11 -3.34 -54.92 6.79
N PHE A 12 -3.55 -53.84 7.57
CA PHE A 12 -3.42 -53.67 9.04
C PHE A 12 -2.08 -53.98 9.75
N ALA A 13 -1.60 -53.01 10.55
CA ALA A 13 -1.67 -53.07 12.02
C ALA A 13 -1.28 -51.73 12.69
N CYS A 14 -2.09 -51.35 13.68
CA CYS A 14 -1.81 -50.32 14.69
C CYS A 14 -0.77 -50.82 15.71
N THR A 15 0.01 -49.90 16.28
CA THR A 15 0.39 -49.95 17.71
C THR A 15 0.34 -48.56 18.33
N LEU A 16 -0.35 -48.51 19.47
CA LEU A 16 -0.47 -47.37 20.38
C LEU A 16 0.83 -47.13 21.15
N SER A 17 1.05 -45.87 21.54
CA SER A 17 1.66 -45.52 22.82
C SER A 17 0.96 -44.29 23.38
N THR A 18 0.15 -44.54 24.40
CA THR A 18 -0.58 -43.58 25.25
C THR A 18 0.32 -42.99 26.33
N THR A 19 0.14 -41.70 26.65
CA THR A 19 -0.07 -41.25 28.05
C THR A 19 -0.91 -39.96 28.08
N ASN A 20 -2.02 -40.06 28.83
CA ASN A 20 -2.96 -39.01 29.27
C ASN A 20 -2.27 -37.99 30.22
N ALA A 21 -2.81 -36.82 30.61
CA ALA A 21 -4.17 -36.42 31.01
C ALA A 21 -4.25 -34.86 31.02
N GLN A 22 -5.28 -34.20 30.48
CA GLN A 22 -6.58 -33.79 31.08
C GLN A 22 -6.58 -32.84 32.31
N ALA A 23 -7.07 -31.61 32.11
CA ALA A 23 -7.98 -30.76 32.95
C ALA A 23 -8.01 -29.33 32.34
N VAL A 24 -9.09 -28.76 31.77
CA VAL A 24 -10.39 -28.24 32.26
C VAL A 24 -10.30 -27.03 33.23
N ALA A 25 -11.05 -25.96 32.88
CA ALA A 25 -11.45 -24.75 33.66
C ALA A 25 -10.39 -23.64 33.81
N ALA A 26 -10.66 -22.35 34.00
CA ALA A 26 -11.79 -21.42 33.81
C ALA A 26 -11.26 -19.99 34.13
N SER A 27 -11.86 -18.96 33.53
CA SER A 27 -12.05 -17.56 33.98
C SER A 27 -11.16 -16.87 35.06
N GLU A 28 -10.64 -15.69 34.68
CA GLU A 28 -10.34 -14.43 35.42
C GLU A 28 -9.15 -14.36 36.45
N PRO A 29 -8.84 -13.18 37.05
CA PRO A 29 -7.86 -12.20 36.55
C PRO A 29 -6.72 -11.94 37.55
N TYR A 30 -5.52 -11.57 37.10
CA TYR A 30 -4.40 -11.27 38.01
C TYR A 30 -4.21 -9.77 38.27
N ASP A 31 -4.60 -9.38 39.49
CA ASP A 31 -4.12 -8.24 40.27
C ASP A 31 -2.64 -8.45 40.62
N ASN A 32 -1.80 -7.41 40.47
CA ASN A 32 -0.44 -7.42 40.99
C ASN A 32 -0.10 -6.03 41.56
N ARG A 33 -0.39 -5.87 42.85
CA ARG A 33 0.37 -5.03 43.76
C ARG A 33 1.67 -5.74 44.11
N PHE A 34 2.84 -5.13 43.89
CA PHE A 34 4.00 -5.29 44.78
C PHE A 34 5.00 -4.13 44.64
N SER A 35 4.99 -3.32 45.71
CA SER A 35 6.09 -2.72 46.47
C SER A 35 7.47 -2.48 45.84
N LEU A 36 7.82 -1.19 45.85
CA LEU A 36 9.17 -0.59 45.79
C LEU A 36 10.08 -1.02 46.96
N PRO A 37 11.41 -0.95 46.74
CA PRO A 37 12.32 -0.43 47.75
C PRO A 37 13.06 0.83 47.30
N HIS A 38 13.26 1.71 48.29
CA HIS A 38 13.96 2.99 48.30
C HIS A 38 15.48 2.90 48.09
N LEU A 39 16.06 4.09 47.85
CA LEU A 39 17.38 4.63 48.27
C LEU A 39 18.20 5.11 47.05
N THR A 40 18.86 6.27 46.98
CA THR A 40 18.96 7.52 47.78
C THR A 40 19.76 8.52 46.93
N ASP A 41 19.64 9.80 47.27
CA ASP A 41 20.41 10.96 46.79
C ASP A 41 21.90 10.71 46.49
N ASP A 42 22.42 11.38 45.46
CA ASP A 42 23.55 12.27 45.69
C ASP A 42 23.64 13.44 44.68
N GLN A 43 24.09 14.57 45.20
CA GLN A 43 24.03 15.91 44.62
C GLN A 43 25.23 16.27 43.73
N ASN A 44 25.00 17.28 42.87
CA ASN A 44 25.89 18.38 42.46
C ASN A 44 27.33 18.07 42.03
N GLN A 45 27.74 18.54 40.85
CA GLN A 45 28.52 19.80 40.75
C GLN A 45 28.58 20.33 39.31
N VAL A 46 28.46 21.66 39.24
CA VAL A 46 28.67 22.55 38.11
C VAL A 46 30.15 22.91 38.07
N GLU A 47 30.77 22.93 36.88
CA GLU A 47 31.90 23.86 36.65
C GLU A 47 31.94 24.32 35.19
N THR A 48 31.97 25.63 35.03
CA THR A 48 32.03 26.41 33.80
C THR A 48 33.43 26.94 33.55
N ALA A 49 33.78 27.04 32.26
CA ALA A 49 34.66 28.02 31.62
C ALA A 49 36.18 27.96 31.85
N ASN A 50 36.94 27.94 30.73
CA ASN A 50 37.62 29.15 30.27
C ASN A 50 38.10 29.04 28.82
N LEU A 51 37.86 30.14 28.09
CA LEU A 51 38.44 30.53 26.81
C LEU A 51 39.82 31.16 27.04
N ASP A 52 40.75 30.99 26.10
CA ASP A 52 41.60 32.06 25.56
C ASP A 52 42.61 31.50 24.54
N GLY A 53 42.83 32.23 23.44
CA GLY A 53 43.99 31.99 22.57
C GLY A 53 43.83 32.34 21.08
N VAL A 54 43.72 33.63 20.76
CA VAL A 54 43.81 34.21 19.40
C VAL A 54 45.26 34.19 18.89
N SER A 55 45.50 33.85 17.61
CA SER A 55 46.40 34.63 16.73
C SER A 55 46.26 34.29 15.24
N HIS A 56 46.37 35.33 14.42
CA HIS A 56 46.17 35.44 12.97
C HIS A 56 47.32 34.86 12.12
N THR A 57 47.05 34.48 10.86
CA THR A 57 47.51 35.22 9.65
C THR A 57 47.08 34.58 8.31
N ALA A 58 46.52 35.46 7.46
CA ALA A 58 46.63 35.65 6.01
C ALA A 58 46.30 34.50 5.00
N ASN A 59 45.25 34.61 4.18
CA ASN A 59 45.03 35.39 2.93
C ASN A 59 45.52 34.71 1.64
N HIS A 60 44.59 34.18 0.82
CA HIS A 60 44.57 34.42 -0.63
C HIS A 60 43.19 34.10 -1.23
N GLY A 61 42.63 35.12 -1.88
CA GLY A 61 41.32 35.07 -2.51
C GLY A 61 41.35 34.49 -3.93
N SER A 62 40.18 34.08 -4.41
CA SER A 62 39.89 33.89 -5.83
C SER A 62 38.45 34.31 -6.07
N GLN A 63 38.32 35.28 -6.99
CA GLN A 63 37.09 36.00 -7.31
C GLN A 63 36.15 35.14 -8.16
N VAL A 64 34.86 35.19 -7.83
CA VAL A 64 33.75 34.70 -8.66
C VAL A 64 33.30 35.83 -9.57
N VAL A 65 33.37 35.60 -10.89
CA VAL A 65 32.90 36.53 -11.92
C VAL A 65 31.42 36.25 -12.21
N PHE A 66 30.56 37.22 -11.94
CA PHE A 66 29.17 37.28 -12.40
C PHE A 66 29.10 37.81 -13.84
N LEU A 67 28.39 37.10 -14.73
CA LEU A 67 28.05 37.61 -16.06
C LEU A 67 26.56 38.04 -16.09
N PRO A 68 26.22 39.21 -16.65
CA PRO A 68 24.88 39.76 -16.63
C PRO A 68 23.98 39.22 -17.75
N THR A 69 22.71 39.03 -17.39
CA THR A 69 21.58 38.73 -18.28
C THR A 69 21.35 39.88 -19.27
N THR A 70 21.41 39.57 -20.56
CA THR A 70 20.98 40.48 -21.63
C THR A 70 19.58 40.12 -22.11
N LYS A 71 18.67 41.08 -21.95
CA LYS A 71 17.33 41.11 -22.56
C LYS A 71 17.45 41.11 -24.08
N LEU A 72 16.66 40.29 -24.76
CA LEU A 72 16.30 40.48 -26.16
C LEU A 72 14.79 40.55 -26.27
N ASN A 73 14.31 41.79 -26.46
CA ASN A 73 12.99 42.11 -26.97
C ASN A 73 13.03 41.94 -28.49
N VAL A 74 12.06 41.22 -29.05
CA VAL A 74 11.67 41.40 -30.45
C VAL A 74 10.14 41.33 -30.52
N ASP A 75 9.52 42.48 -30.75
CA ASP A 75 8.12 42.63 -31.13
C ASP A 75 7.88 42.16 -32.56
N GLY A 76 6.67 41.63 -32.85
CA GLY A 76 6.26 41.38 -34.23
C GLY A 76 5.03 40.49 -34.47
N GLY A 77 3.87 40.86 -33.91
CA GLY A 77 2.52 40.72 -34.51
C GLY A 77 1.99 39.38 -35.05
N SER A 78 0.87 38.91 -34.47
CA SER A 78 -0.45 39.02 -35.12
C SER A 78 -1.54 38.60 -34.13
N ALA A 79 -2.47 39.52 -33.86
CA ALA A 79 -3.64 39.30 -33.03
C ALA A 79 -4.64 38.38 -33.74
N ILE A 80 -5.12 37.35 -33.05
CA ILE A 80 -6.44 36.76 -33.27
C ILE A 80 -7.18 36.91 -31.96
N THR A 81 -8.23 37.73 -32.00
CA THR A 81 -9.13 38.01 -30.89
C THR A 81 -10.09 36.84 -30.71
N ASP A 82 -9.93 36.05 -29.65
CA ASP A 82 -10.96 35.12 -29.20
C ASP A 82 -11.74 35.73 -28.05
N LYS A 83 -12.85 36.38 -28.42
CA LYS A 83 -13.95 36.67 -27.52
C LYS A 83 -14.72 35.35 -27.35
N ASP A 84 -14.29 34.50 -26.43
CA ASP A 84 -15.10 33.45 -25.78
C ASP A 84 -14.31 32.78 -24.66
N LYS A 85 -14.16 33.46 -23.52
CA LYS A 85 -13.80 32.83 -22.24
C LYS A 85 -14.61 33.42 -21.09
N VAL A 86 -15.86 32.98 -21.03
CA VAL A 86 -16.48 32.66 -19.73
C VAL A 86 -16.77 31.18 -19.79
N GLN A 87 -15.76 30.36 -19.50
CA GLN A 87 -15.92 28.92 -19.34
C GLN A 87 -15.86 28.60 -17.84
N LYS A 88 -16.94 27.96 -17.39
CA LYS A 88 -17.19 27.47 -16.03
C LYS A 88 -16.05 26.58 -15.54
N HIS A 89 -15.87 26.55 -14.22
CA HIS A 89 -14.88 25.80 -13.45
C HIS A 89 -14.59 24.41 -14.04
N GLY A 90 -13.34 24.17 -14.42
CA GLY A 90 -12.90 22.98 -15.16
C GLY A 90 -13.02 21.70 -14.34
N HIS A 91 -13.72 20.71 -14.88
CA HIS A 91 -13.58 19.32 -14.45
C HIS A 91 -12.20 18.79 -14.90
N PHE A 92 -11.56 17.96 -14.07
CA PHE A 92 -10.34 17.23 -14.45
C PHE A 92 -10.55 16.42 -15.74
N ASP A 93 -9.47 16.24 -16.50
CA ASP A 93 -9.38 15.18 -17.52
C ASP A 93 -9.77 13.84 -16.88
N SER A 94 -10.75 13.17 -17.47
CA SER A 94 -11.24 11.87 -16.99
C SER A 94 -10.09 10.86 -16.93
N VAL A 95 -9.91 10.18 -15.80
CA VAL A 95 -8.96 9.06 -15.71
C VAL A 95 -9.46 7.92 -16.60
N PRO A 96 -8.67 7.48 -17.60
CA PRO A 96 -9.10 6.43 -18.52
C PRO A 96 -8.87 5.04 -17.91
N LEU A 97 -9.18 4.01 -18.69
CA LEU A 97 -8.73 2.65 -18.40
C LEU A 97 -7.18 2.58 -18.39
N PRO A 98 -6.59 1.62 -17.65
CA PRO A 98 -5.16 1.35 -17.75
C PRO A 98 -4.73 1.09 -19.19
N VAL A 99 -3.58 1.65 -19.60
CA VAL A 99 -3.04 1.43 -20.95
C VAL A 99 -2.80 -0.05 -21.22
N GLU A 100 -3.17 -0.52 -22.41
CA GLU A 100 -3.08 -1.94 -22.78
C GLU A 100 -1.64 -2.47 -22.80
N SER A 101 -0.68 -1.62 -23.18
CA SER A 101 0.74 -1.95 -23.35
C SER A 101 1.61 -1.17 -22.37
N PRO A 102 1.61 -1.51 -21.07
CA PRO A 102 2.52 -0.89 -20.11
C PRO A 102 3.97 -1.34 -20.35
N THR A 103 4.93 -0.66 -19.70
CA THR A 103 6.31 -1.16 -19.68
C THR A 103 6.37 -2.58 -19.12
N LYS A 104 7.36 -3.37 -19.56
CA LYS A 104 7.65 -4.67 -18.94
C LYS A 104 8.09 -4.47 -17.50
N SER A 105 7.69 -5.36 -16.59
CA SER A 105 8.06 -5.33 -15.17
C SER A 105 8.82 -6.61 -14.81
N PHE A 106 9.90 -6.47 -14.04
CA PHE A 106 10.69 -7.62 -13.60
C PHE A 106 9.80 -8.64 -12.85
N TRP A 107 8.85 -8.15 -12.06
CA TRP A 107 7.94 -8.98 -11.26
C TRP A 107 6.92 -9.78 -12.06
N LEU A 108 6.66 -9.39 -13.32
CA LEU A 108 5.61 -9.96 -14.16
C LEU A 108 6.17 -10.68 -15.38
N ASP A 109 7.23 -10.14 -15.97
CA ASP A 109 7.80 -10.56 -17.25
C ASP A 109 9.05 -11.44 -17.08
N THR A 110 9.48 -11.70 -15.85
CA THR A 110 10.39 -12.83 -15.57
C THR A 110 9.68 -14.16 -15.91
N PRO A 111 10.31 -15.08 -16.67
CA PRO A 111 9.68 -16.33 -17.05
C PRO A 111 9.11 -17.10 -15.86
N GLY A 112 7.83 -17.49 -15.94
CA GLY A 112 7.13 -18.23 -14.89
C GLY A 112 6.65 -17.40 -13.69
N ALA A 113 6.97 -16.10 -13.62
CA ALA A 113 6.60 -15.28 -12.46
C ALA A 113 5.09 -15.00 -12.32
N ASN A 114 4.35 -14.96 -13.44
CA ASN A 114 2.93 -14.68 -13.45
C ASN A 114 2.13 -15.77 -14.20
N PRO A 115 1.92 -16.94 -13.58
CA PRO A 115 1.22 -18.06 -14.22
C PRO A 115 -0.28 -17.78 -14.46
N LEU A 116 -0.87 -16.80 -13.76
CA LEU A 116 -2.30 -16.46 -13.87
C LEU A 116 -2.55 -15.29 -14.83
N ALA A 117 -1.51 -14.81 -15.52
CA ALA A 117 -1.54 -13.59 -16.32
C ALA A 117 -2.72 -13.52 -17.31
N GLU A 118 -3.12 -14.65 -17.88
CA GLU A 118 -4.15 -14.78 -18.91
C GLU A 118 -5.39 -15.55 -18.42
N GLN A 119 -5.49 -15.83 -17.12
CA GLN A 119 -6.57 -16.65 -16.58
C GLN A 119 -7.93 -16.02 -16.87
N GLY A 120 -8.82 -16.83 -17.44
CA GLY A 120 -10.18 -16.42 -17.79
C GLY A 120 -10.28 -15.33 -18.84
N SER A 121 -9.19 -14.97 -19.54
CA SER A 121 -9.17 -13.95 -20.61
C SER A 121 -9.93 -14.36 -21.87
N THR A 122 -10.02 -15.68 -22.10
CA THR A 122 -10.82 -16.29 -23.17
C THR A 122 -11.90 -17.19 -22.57
N GLY A 123 -12.84 -17.63 -23.39
CA GLY A 123 -13.95 -18.49 -22.95
C GLY A 123 -15.13 -17.68 -22.40
N GLU A 124 -16.06 -18.40 -21.78
CA GLU A 124 -17.30 -17.82 -21.25
C GLU A 124 -17.01 -16.87 -20.08
N LEU A 125 -17.69 -15.71 -20.10
CA LEU A 125 -17.68 -14.74 -19.01
C LEU A 125 -18.70 -15.17 -17.96
N THR A 126 -18.32 -15.19 -16.68
CA THR A 126 -19.29 -15.36 -15.59
C THR A 126 -20.28 -14.20 -15.62
N ARG A 127 -21.59 -14.50 -15.66
CA ARG A 127 -22.65 -13.48 -15.79
C ARG A 127 -23.33 -13.08 -14.48
N ASP A 128 -23.14 -13.86 -13.42
CA ASP A 128 -23.79 -13.66 -12.12
C ASP A 128 -22.79 -13.91 -10.98
N ALA A 129 -22.76 -13.02 -10.00
CA ALA A 129 -21.94 -13.16 -8.79
C ALA A 129 -22.64 -12.54 -7.56
N ASP A 130 -22.30 -12.99 -6.35
CA ASP A 130 -22.73 -12.26 -5.14
C ASP A 130 -21.87 -11.01 -4.94
N VAL A 131 -20.56 -11.11 -5.19
CA VAL A 131 -19.61 -10.00 -5.10
C VAL A 131 -18.77 -9.92 -6.37
N CYS A 132 -18.76 -8.77 -7.04
CA CYS A 132 -17.78 -8.44 -8.06
C CYS A 132 -16.66 -7.56 -7.48
N VAL A 133 -15.41 -7.95 -7.71
CA VAL A 133 -14.21 -7.20 -7.34
C VAL A 133 -13.55 -6.68 -8.61
N VAL A 134 -13.33 -5.37 -8.69
CA VAL A 134 -12.69 -4.74 -9.86
C VAL A 134 -11.22 -4.45 -9.56
N GLY A 135 -10.34 -5.20 -10.23
CA GLY A 135 -8.87 -5.15 -10.06
C GLY A 135 -8.32 -6.39 -9.35
N SER A 136 -7.26 -6.97 -9.89
CA SER A 136 -6.61 -8.19 -9.36
C SER A 136 -5.29 -7.94 -8.63
N GLY A 137 -5.03 -6.69 -8.22
CA GLY A 137 -3.93 -6.37 -7.33
C GLY A 137 -4.14 -6.91 -5.91
N ILE A 138 -3.19 -6.61 -5.01
CA ILE A 138 -3.24 -7.09 -3.61
C ILE A 138 -4.58 -6.80 -2.93
N THR A 139 -5.15 -5.60 -3.10
CA THR A 139 -6.45 -5.24 -2.53
C THR A 139 -7.58 -6.17 -2.99
N GLY A 140 -7.69 -6.39 -4.30
CA GLY A 140 -8.82 -7.15 -4.86
C GLY A 140 -8.73 -8.64 -4.54
N VAL A 141 -7.53 -9.20 -4.64
CA VAL A 141 -7.30 -10.61 -4.26
C VAL A 141 -7.45 -10.81 -2.76
N SER A 142 -6.96 -9.89 -1.92
CA SER A 142 -7.19 -9.96 -0.47
C SER A 142 -8.68 -9.89 -0.13
N ALA A 143 -9.46 -9.00 -0.77
CA ALA A 143 -10.90 -8.94 -0.56
C ALA A 143 -11.58 -10.28 -0.89
N ALA A 144 -11.25 -10.87 -2.04
CA ALA A 144 -11.78 -12.18 -2.45
C ALA A 144 -11.35 -13.31 -1.51
N TRP A 145 -10.09 -13.29 -1.04
CA TRP A 145 -9.56 -14.25 -0.08
C TRP A 145 -10.29 -14.16 1.27
N HIS A 146 -10.42 -12.98 1.86
CA HIS A 146 -11.15 -12.81 3.12
C HIS A 146 -12.63 -13.19 2.97
N LEU A 147 -13.29 -12.80 1.87
CA LEU A 147 -14.67 -13.20 1.61
C LEU A 147 -14.80 -14.73 1.53
N SER A 148 -13.85 -15.44 0.92
CA SER A 148 -13.90 -16.90 0.85
C SER A 148 -13.82 -17.55 2.24
N LYS A 149 -13.02 -16.99 3.15
CA LYS A 149 -12.92 -17.47 4.54
C LYS A 149 -14.13 -17.10 5.39
N LEU A 150 -14.61 -15.86 5.26
CA LEU A 150 -15.71 -15.33 6.08
C LEU A 150 -17.07 -15.89 5.68
N LEU A 151 -17.28 -16.14 4.38
CA LEU A 151 -18.55 -16.64 3.86
C LEU A 151 -18.60 -18.16 3.73
N GLY A 152 -17.45 -18.84 3.80
CA GLY A 152 -17.33 -20.30 3.63
C GLY A 152 -18.13 -21.15 4.61
N ASN A 153 -18.65 -20.60 5.70
CA ASN A 153 -19.51 -21.30 6.67
C ASN A 153 -20.95 -20.73 6.75
N SER A 154 -21.38 -19.92 5.78
CA SER A 154 -22.67 -19.22 5.87
C SER A 154 -23.84 -20.14 5.52
N THR A 155 -24.79 -20.28 6.45
CA THR A 155 -26.13 -20.81 6.19
C THR A 155 -27.08 -19.66 5.83
N ALA A 156 -28.08 -19.92 4.98
CA ALA A 156 -29.18 -19.00 4.71
C ALA A 156 -30.49 -19.64 5.16
N ARG A 157 -31.51 -18.86 5.54
CA ARG A 157 -32.84 -19.42 5.79
C ARG A 157 -33.67 -19.41 4.52
N ASN A 158 -34.34 -20.51 4.20
CA ASN A 158 -35.33 -20.54 3.12
C ASN A 158 -36.67 -19.93 3.59
N ASP A 159 -37.63 -19.83 2.66
CA ASP A 159 -38.97 -19.27 2.93
C ASP A 159 -39.76 -20.07 3.99
N SER A 160 -39.37 -21.33 4.26
CA SER A 160 -39.90 -22.17 5.34
C SER A 160 -39.15 -22.03 6.66
N GLY A 161 -38.12 -21.17 6.73
CA GLY A 161 -37.34 -20.90 7.95
C GLY A 161 -36.24 -21.93 8.26
N GLU A 162 -36.00 -22.90 7.37
CA GLU A 162 -34.94 -23.91 7.52
C GLU A 162 -33.59 -23.35 7.08
N GLU A 163 -32.52 -23.72 7.80
CA GLU A 163 -31.17 -23.41 7.37
C GLU A 163 -30.76 -24.26 6.17
N VAL A 164 -30.62 -23.59 5.03
CA VAL A 164 -30.14 -24.16 3.78
C VAL A 164 -28.73 -23.63 3.53
N GLN A 165 -27.79 -24.54 3.28
CA GLN A 165 -26.43 -24.18 2.89
C GLN A 165 -26.45 -23.53 1.50
N ARG A 166 -25.81 -22.37 1.36
CA ARG A 166 -25.70 -21.65 0.09
C ARG A 166 -24.27 -21.50 -0.34
N GLN A 167 -23.99 -21.97 -1.54
CA GLN A 167 -22.76 -21.64 -2.25
C GLN A 167 -22.76 -20.14 -2.58
N ARG A 168 -21.68 -19.45 -2.22
CA ARG A 168 -21.48 -18.03 -2.55
C ARG A 168 -20.51 -17.87 -3.70
N SER A 169 -20.53 -16.73 -4.37
CA SER A 169 -19.69 -16.45 -5.54
C SER A 169 -19.02 -15.08 -5.48
N VAL A 170 -17.72 -15.07 -5.76
CA VAL A 170 -16.89 -13.87 -5.90
C VAL A 170 -16.21 -13.91 -7.27
N VAL A 171 -16.37 -12.84 -8.05
CA VAL A 171 -15.74 -12.69 -9.38
C VAL A 171 -14.77 -11.52 -9.35
N ILE A 172 -13.53 -11.74 -9.80
CA ILE A 172 -12.52 -10.70 -9.98
C ILE A 172 -12.43 -10.36 -11.46
N LEU A 173 -12.63 -9.09 -11.80
CA LEU A 173 -12.48 -8.56 -13.16
C LEU A 173 -11.22 -7.71 -13.24
N GLU A 174 -10.30 -8.06 -14.13
CA GLU A 174 -9.02 -7.38 -14.33
C GLU A 174 -8.92 -6.82 -15.75
N ALA A 175 -8.63 -5.53 -15.86
CA ALA A 175 -8.55 -4.83 -17.14
C ALA A 175 -7.41 -5.35 -18.02
N ARG A 176 -6.28 -5.72 -17.43
CA ARG A 176 -5.07 -6.18 -18.14
C ARG A 176 -4.76 -7.64 -17.79
N ARG A 177 -3.52 -7.93 -17.40
CA ARG A 177 -3.07 -9.24 -16.94
C ARG A 177 -3.18 -9.32 -15.42
N PHE A 178 -3.27 -10.52 -14.86
CA PHE A 178 -3.35 -10.72 -13.41
C PHE A 178 -2.25 -9.93 -12.66
N CYS A 179 -2.66 -9.21 -11.61
CA CYS A 179 -1.78 -8.43 -10.71
C CYS A 179 -0.90 -7.37 -11.43
N SER A 180 -1.25 -6.98 -12.67
CA SER A 180 -0.37 -6.15 -13.53
C SER A 180 -0.41 -4.64 -13.27
N GLY A 181 -1.18 -4.20 -12.27
CA GLY A 181 -1.21 -2.81 -11.80
C GLY A 181 -0.07 -2.47 -10.85
N ALA A 182 -0.33 -1.57 -9.89
CA ALA A 182 0.67 -1.12 -8.91
C ALA A 182 1.37 -2.26 -8.15
N THR A 183 0.62 -3.31 -7.79
CA THR A 183 1.16 -4.45 -7.04
C THR A 183 2.29 -5.16 -7.79
N GLY A 184 2.10 -5.50 -9.06
CA GLY A 184 3.13 -6.14 -9.89
C GLY A 184 4.23 -5.19 -10.38
N ARG A 185 4.28 -3.94 -9.90
CA ARG A 185 5.17 -2.88 -10.41
C ARG A 185 5.86 -2.08 -9.30
N ASN A 186 5.61 -2.40 -8.04
CA ASN A 186 6.20 -1.67 -6.91
C ASN A 186 7.63 -2.13 -6.58
N GLY A 187 8.19 -1.58 -5.50
CA GLY A 187 9.55 -1.91 -5.05
C GLY A 187 9.74 -3.32 -4.50
N GLY A 188 8.69 -4.01 -4.04
CA GLY A 188 8.72 -5.32 -3.37
C GLY A 188 8.76 -5.25 -1.83
N HIS A 189 8.66 -4.06 -1.24
CA HIS A 189 8.74 -3.83 0.20
C HIS A 189 7.45 -4.30 0.91
N LEU A 190 7.61 -5.02 2.02
CA LEU A 190 6.60 -5.28 3.04
C LEU A 190 7.14 -4.77 4.38
N THR A 191 7.31 -3.46 4.44
CA THR A 191 7.91 -2.76 5.59
C THR A 191 6.85 -1.92 6.28
N PRO A 192 6.41 -2.31 7.49
CA PRO A 192 5.52 -1.47 8.28
C PRO A 192 6.28 -0.28 8.87
N ILE A 193 5.67 0.91 8.85
CA ILE A 193 6.17 2.03 9.63
C ILE A 193 5.95 1.72 11.11
N VAL A 194 7.04 1.72 11.88
CA VAL A 194 6.99 1.38 13.30
C VAL A 194 6.72 2.62 14.15
N PHE A 195 7.37 3.74 13.86
CA PHE A 195 7.24 4.95 14.67
C PHE A 195 7.41 6.28 13.92
N GLN A 196 7.96 6.26 12.70
CA GLN A 196 8.23 7.50 11.96
C GLN A 196 6.94 8.30 11.73
N SER A 197 7.05 9.63 11.81
CA SER A 197 5.94 10.59 11.73
C SER A 197 4.94 10.51 12.88
N PHE A 198 5.26 9.84 14.01
CA PHE A 198 4.34 9.74 15.15
C PHE A 198 3.89 11.11 15.65
N SER A 199 4.81 12.05 15.86
CA SER A 199 4.49 13.39 16.37
C SER A 199 3.53 14.13 15.43
N ALA A 200 3.77 14.05 14.12
CA ALA A 200 2.89 14.66 13.11
C ALA A 200 1.49 14.02 13.10
N LEU A 201 1.41 12.68 13.14
CA LEU A 201 0.14 11.96 13.20
C LEU A 201 -0.62 12.24 14.49
N GLN A 202 0.08 12.31 15.62
CA GLN A 202 -0.49 12.62 16.92
C GLN A 202 -1.07 14.03 16.95
N SER A 203 -0.32 15.03 16.48
CA SER A 203 -0.79 16.42 16.40
C SER A 203 -1.97 16.57 15.46
N ARG A 204 -1.97 15.87 14.32
CA ARG A 204 -3.03 15.99 13.32
C ARG A 204 -4.34 15.31 13.73
N TYR A 205 -4.26 14.16 14.40
CA TYR A 205 -5.44 13.33 14.66
C TYR A 205 -5.69 13.13 16.16
N ASN A 206 -4.76 12.42 16.81
CA ASN A 206 -4.60 12.18 18.25
C ASN A 206 -3.70 10.95 18.44
N THR A 207 -3.32 10.65 19.68
CA THR A 207 -2.49 9.48 20.02
C THR A 207 -3.09 8.15 19.56
N SER A 208 -4.40 7.94 19.74
CA SER A 208 -5.04 6.67 19.40
C SER A 208 -5.00 6.41 17.89
N GLU A 209 -5.37 7.40 17.08
CA GLU A 209 -5.35 7.29 15.62
C GLU A 209 -3.92 7.16 15.06
N ALA A 210 -2.94 7.83 15.68
CA ALA A 210 -1.53 7.66 15.35
C ALA A 210 -1.09 6.20 15.58
N LEU A 211 -1.36 5.64 16.75
CA LEU A 211 -1.03 4.24 17.09
C LEU A 211 -1.73 3.23 16.19
N LYS A 212 -3.01 3.45 15.85
CA LYS A 212 -3.75 2.59 14.91
C LYS A 212 -3.10 2.55 13.52
N SER A 213 -2.46 3.64 13.08
CA SER A 213 -1.76 3.67 11.78
C SER A 213 -0.66 2.61 11.73
N PHE A 214 0.12 2.51 12.79
CA PHE A 214 1.19 1.53 12.87
C PHE A 214 0.66 0.12 13.18
N ALA A 215 -0.43 0.01 13.97
CA ALA A 215 -1.07 -1.27 14.24
C ALA A 215 -1.63 -1.92 12.97
N LEU A 216 -2.22 -1.13 12.07
CA LEU A 216 -2.70 -1.60 10.76
C LEU A 216 -1.56 -2.16 9.90
N GLU A 217 -0.44 -1.44 9.85
CA GLU A 217 0.71 -1.85 9.04
C GLU A 217 1.39 -3.10 9.60
N ALA A 218 1.55 -3.17 10.94
CA ALA A 218 2.04 -4.36 11.62
C ALA A 218 1.11 -5.56 11.37
N HIS A 219 -0.20 -5.40 11.54
CA HIS A 219 -1.20 -6.45 11.30
C HIS A 219 -1.12 -6.98 9.86
N THR A 220 -0.99 -6.09 8.87
CA THR A 220 -0.81 -6.49 7.46
C THR A 220 0.46 -7.30 7.25
N ALA A 221 1.60 -6.78 7.69
CA ALA A 221 2.88 -7.46 7.52
C ALA A 221 2.89 -8.83 8.22
N ASP A 222 2.42 -8.89 9.46
CA ASP A 222 2.33 -10.12 10.23
C ASP A 222 1.37 -11.13 9.62
N ALA A 223 0.23 -10.70 9.08
CA ALA A 223 -0.73 -11.59 8.44
C ALA A 223 -0.17 -12.21 7.16
N LEU A 224 0.50 -11.41 6.32
CA LEU A 224 1.11 -11.91 5.09
C LEU A 224 2.30 -12.83 5.37
N VAL A 225 3.18 -12.49 6.31
CA VAL A 225 4.30 -13.36 6.70
C VAL A 225 3.79 -14.66 7.30
N ARG A 226 2.77 -14.62 8.18
CA ARG A 226 2.12 -15.84 8.69
C ARG A 226 1.54 -16.69 7.57
N PHE A 227 0.79 -16.11 6.65
CA PHE A 227 0.25 -16.83 5.49
C PHE A 227 1.35 -17.52 4.69
N ILE A 228 2.47 -16.83 4.44
CA ILE A 228 3.62 -17.40 3.71
C ILE A 228 4.20 -18.60 4.47
N LYS A 229 4.47 -18.44 5.77
CA LYS A 229 5.08 -19.49 6.61
C LYS A 229 4.16 -20.70 6.81
N ASP A 230 2.89 -20.46 7.12
CA ASP A 230 1.88 -21.51 7.31
C ASP A 230 1.71 -22.39 6.06
N ASN A 231 2.01 -21.82 4.87
CA ASN A 231 1.93 -22.50 3.58
C ASN A 231 3.31 -22.89 2.99
N GLN A 232 4.41 -22.67 3.72
CA GLN A 232 5.79 -22.98 3.30
C GLN A 232 6.17 -22.34 1.94
N LEU A 233 5.86 -21.05 1.78
CA LEU A 233 6.00 -20.30 0.53
C LEU A 233 7.20 -19.35 0.49
N GLU A 234 8.06 -19.35 1.51
CA GLU A 234 9.16 -18.38 1.69
C GLU A 234 10.05 -18.29 0.47
N ASP A 235 10.52 -19.44 -0.03
CA ASP A 235 11.37 -19.54 -1.22
C ASP A 235 10.59 -19.17 -2.50
N GLU A 236 9.31 -19.55 -2.59
CA GLU A 236 8.51 -19.26 -3.77
C GLU A 236 8.33 -17.76 -3.96
N VAL A 237 8.01 -17.04 -2.87
CA VAL A 237 7.73 -15.60 -2.88
C VAL A 237 8.96 -14.75 -2.60
N ASP A 238 10.15 -15.34 -2.48
CA ASP A 238 11.39 -14.60 -2.18
C ASP A 238 11.28 -13.75 -0.90
N LEU A 239 10.70 -14.32 0.15
CA LEU A 239 10.58 -13.64 1.43
C LEU A 239 11.97 -13.47 2.05
N VAL A 240 12.32 -12.22 2.36
CA VAL A 240 13.50 -11.87 3.13
C VAL A 240 13.06 -11.08 4.35
N GLU A 241 13.36 -11.62 5.53
CA GLU A 241 13.11 -10.98 6.83
C GLU A 241 14.39 -10.26 7.31
N GLY A 242 14.95 -9.43 6.43
CA GLY A 242 16.26 -8.81 6.61
C GLY A 242 16.24 -7.51 7.42
N GLY A 243 15.07 -7.03 7.82
CA GLY A 243 14.90 -5.71 8.43
C GLY A 243 14.80 -4.58 7.40
N HIS A 244 14.80 -3.36 7.90
CA HIS A 244 14.70 -2.14 7.12
C HIS A 244 15.55 -1.02 7.70
N LEU A 245 16.35 -0.34 6.88
CA LEU A 245 17.13 0.83 7.29
C LEU A 245 16.59 2.10 6.63
N THR A 246 16.28 3.09 7.44
CA THR A 246 16.01 4.45 6.97
C THR A 246 17.24 5.33 7.15
N LEU A 247 17.75 5.87 6.05
CA LEU A 247 18.86 6.82 6.07
C LEU A 247 18.40 8.20 6.58
N LEU A 248 19.19 8.78 7.47
CA LEU A 248 18.96 10.07 8.10
C LEU A 248 20.08 11.02 7.64
N ARG A 249 19.72 12.05 6.90
CA ARG A 249 20.68 12.85 6.11
C ARG A 249 21.42 13.90 6.94
N ASN A 250 20.88 14.24 8.10
CA ASN A 250 21.40 15.30 8.97
C ASN A 250 20.85 15.15 10.40
N GLU A 251 21.42 15.92 11.33
CA GLU A 251 21.04 15.92 12.74
C GLU A 251 19.58 16.32 13.00
N VAL A 252 18.96 17.11 12.11
CA VAL A 252 17.55 17.52 12.25
C VAL A 252 16.63 16.33 11.99
N GLU A 253 16.88 15.56 10.93
CA GLU A 253 16.14 14.33 10.61
C GLU A 253 16.34 13.29 11.69
N GLU A 254 17.57 13.09 12.15
CA GLU A 254 17.85 12.17 13.25
C GLU A 254 17.13 12.60 14.54
N GLY A 255 17.24 13.87 14.91
CA GLY A 255 16.55 14.41 16.07
C GLY A 255 15.03 14.28 16.00
N SER A 256 14.43 14.49 14.82
CA SER A 256 12.99 14.28 14.61
C SER A 256 12.58 12.81 14.74
N THR A 257 13.37 11.91 14.14
CA THR A 257 13.13 10.47 14.18
C THR A 257 13.25 9.94 15.60
N ARG A 258 14.22 10.45 16.38
CA ARG A 258 14.36 10.14 17.82
C ARG A 258 13.19 10.65 18.65
N ARG A 259 12.67 11.85 18.37
CA ARG A 259 11.47 12.37 19.05
C ARG A 259 10.24 11.51 18.77
N ASP A 260 10.06 11.08 17.53
CA ASP A 260 8.97 10.17 17.16
C ASP A 260 9.07 8.83 17.89
N TRP A 261 10.29 8.29 18.00
CA TRP A 261 10.57 7.09 18.78
C TRP A 261 10.23 7.24 20.27
N GLU A 262 10.66 8.32 20.90
CA GLU A 262 10.30 8.60 22.30
C GLU A 262 8.78 8.81 22.47
N GLY A 263 8.15 9.48 21.51
CA GLY A 263 6.71 9.74 21.51
C GLY A 263 5.89 8.45 21.51
N VAL A 264 6.22 7.48 20.65
CA VAL A 264 5.50 6.20 20.59
C VAL A 264 5.69 5.36 21.86
N LYS A 265 6.88 5.40 22.47
CA LYS A 265 7.14 4.75 23.77
C LYS A 265 6.28 5.37 24.88
N ASN A 266 6.25 6.70 24.95
CA ASN A 266 5.43 7.44 25.92
C ASN A 266 3.92 7.21 25.71
N ALA A 267 3.51 6.89 24.48
CA ALA A 267 2.14 6.53 24.14
C ALA A 267 1.75 5.09 24.53
N GLY A 268 2.65 4.34 25.19
CA GLY A 268 2.37 3.00 25.72
C GLY A 268 2.65 1.86 24.76
N ARG A 269 3.29 2.12 23.61
CA ARG A 269 3.76 1.05 22.72
C ARG A 269 5.17 0.66 23.10
N VAL A 270 5.31 -0.55 23.62
CA VAL A 270 6.60 -1.13 24.01
C VAL A 270 7.22 -1.79 22.78
N ASP A 271 8.49 -1.50 22.54
CA ASP A 271 9.31 -2.27 21.60
C ASP A 271 9.41 -3.71 22.12
N PRO A 272 9.02 -4.74 21.37
CA PRO A 272 9.33 -6.11 21.74
C PRO A 272 10.85 -6.30 21.62
N GLU A 273 11.57 -5.95 22.70
CA GLU A 273 13.01 -6.09 22.94
C GLU A 273 13.90 -5.98 21.68
N GLY A 274 14.30 -4.76 21.32
CA GLY A 274 15.46 -4.53 20.45
C GLY A 274 15.20 -4.54 18.95
N GLN A 275 14.02 -4.12 18.50
CA GLN A 275 13.75 -4.03 17.06
C GLN A 275 14.25 -2.72 16.45
N VAL A 276 14.50 -1.67 17.24
CA VAL A 276 15.03 -0.39 16.74
C VAL A 276 16.51 -0.22 17.10
N GLU A 277 17.37 -0.16 16.09
CA GLU A 277 18.82 0.03 16.24
C GLU A 277 19.24 1.32 15.52
N TRP A 278 19.92 2.23 16.24
CA TRP A 278 20.48 3.45 15.66
C TRP A 278 21.90 3.19 15.18
N ILE A 279 22.21 3.60 13.96
CA ILE A 279 23.46 3.28 13.29
C ILE A 279 24.16 4.59 12.93
N SER A 280 25.38 4.74 13.42
CA SER A 280 26.22 5.91 13.15
C SER A 280 26.76 5.92 11.72
N ASN A 281 27.28 7.07 11.27
CA ASN A 281 27.95 7.19 9.97
C ASN A 281 29.15 6.23 9.84
N GLU A 282 29.94 6.09 10.91
CA GLU A 282 31.08 5.18 10.95
C GLU A 282 30.63 3.72 10.78
N GLU A 283 29.58 3.32 11.49
CA GLU A 283 29.03 1.96 11.39
C GLU A 283 28.40 1.70 10.02
N LEU A 284 27.70 2.68 9.44
CA LEU A 284 27.16 2.58 8.09
C LEU A 284 28.27 2.32 7.06
N SER A 285 29.36 3.08 7.14
CA SER A 285 30.48 2.92 6.23
C SER A 285 31.19 1.58 6.44
N LYS A 286 31.46 1.20 7.70
CA LYS A 286 32.18 -0.03 8.04
C LYS A 286 31.38 -1.30 7.75
N LYS A 287 30.06 -1.31 8.01
CA LYS A 287 29.20 -2.49 7.91
C LYS A 287 28.56 -2.62 6.53
N TYR A 288 28.18 -1.51 5.92
CA TYR A 288 27.38 -1.50 4.69
C TYR A 288 28.06 -0.79 3.51
N HIS A 289 29.28 -0.27 3.68
CA HIS A 289 30.03 0.41 2.62
C HIS A 289 29.34 1.66 2.06
N VAL A 290 28.50 2.31 2.86
CA VAL A 290 27.97 3.65 2.55
C VAL A 290 29.13 4.64 2.53
N ASP A 291 29.13 5.55 1.55
CA ASP A 291 30.12 6.63 1.47
C ASP A 291 30.06 7.51 2.74
N SER A 292 31.12 7.45 3.55
CA SER A 292 31.20 8.17 4.82
C SER A 292 31.19 9.70 4.63
N THR A 293 31.58 10.20 3.46
CA THR A 293 31.59 11.65 3.18
C THR A 293 30.18 12.26 3.11
N LEU A 294 29.14 11.43 2.97
CA LEU A 294 27.75 11.88 2.99
C LEU A 294 27.28 12.30 4.39
N GLY A 295 27.97 11.84 5.45
CA GLY A 295 27.61 12.18 6.84
C GLY A 295 26.28 11.61 7.32
N TYR A 296 25.70 10.64 6.61
CA TYR A 296 24.41 10.05 6.97
C TYR A 296 24.53 9.15 8.20
N SER A 297 23.49 9.13 9.03
CA SER A 297 23.21 8.08 10.01
C SER A 297 22.01 7.26 9.54
N ALA A 298 21.62 6.22 10.29
CA ALA A 298 20.43 5.45 9.97
C ALA A 298 19.72 4.93 11.21
N VAL A 299 18.48 4.51 11.01
CA VAL A 299 17.74 3.68 11.98
C VAL A 299 17.32 2.39 11.30
N HIS A 300 17.66 1.27 11.93
CA HIS A 300 17.24 -0.06 11.54
C HIS A 300 16.01 -0.47 12.34
N GLN A 301 15.02 -1.04 11.65
CA GLN A 301 13.78 -1.54 12.23
C GLN A 301 13.34 -2.85 11.57
N ARG A 302 12.32 -3.50 12.13
CA ARG A 302 11.70 -4.67 11.51
C ARG A 302 11.13 -4.30 10.14
N GLY A 303 11.43 -5.11 9.13
CA GLY A 303 10.93 -4.96 7.78
C GLY A 303 11.22 -6.19 6.93
N HIS A 304 10.46 -6.33 5.85
CA HIS A 304 10.52 -7.48 4.97
C HIS A 304 10.50 -7.04 3.51
N ASN A 305 10.98 -7.91 2.63
CA ASN A 305 10.75 -7.78 1.20
C ASN A 305 10.36 -9.13 0.60
N LEU A 306 9.61 -9.08 -0.50
CA LEU A 306 9.10 -10.26 -1.19
C LEU A 306 8.77 -9.95 -2.65
N TRP A 307 8.40 -10.99 -3.40
CA TRP A 307 7.87 -10.92 -4.76
C TRP A 307 6.35 -10.67 -4.74
N PRO A 308 5.87 -9.45 -5.05
CA PRO A 308 4.46 -9.08 -4.81
C PRO A 308 3.46 -9.90 -5.63
N CYS A 309 3.76 -10.14 -6.92
CA CYS A 309 2.88 -10.93 -7.78
C CYS A 309 2.72 -12.38 -7.31
N LYS A 310 3.77 -12.98 -6.74
CA LYS A 310 3.73 -14.38 -6.30
C LYS A 310 2.93 -14.53 -5.02
N VAL A 311 3.13 -13.68 -4.00
CA VAL A 311 2.30 -13.74 -2.78
C VAL A 311 0.81 -13.56 -3.12
N VAL A 312 0.47 -12.65 -4.03
CA VAL A 312 -0.90 -12.46 -4.51
C VAL A 312 -1.41 -13.66 -5.32
N THR A 313 -0.54 -14.32 -6.10
CA THR A 313 -0.87 -15.58 -6.79
C THR A 313 -1.26 -16.67 -5.79
N HIS A 314 -0.51 -16.83 -4.70
CA HIS A 314 -0.81 -17.85 -3.68
C HIS A 314 -2.08 -17.53 -2.89
N LEU A 315 -2.31 -16.27 -2.52
CA LEU A 315 -3.58 -15.86 -1.92
C LEU A 315 -4.75 -16.18 -2.84
N PHE A 316 -4.66 -15.87 -4.13
CA PHE A 316 -5.72 -16.19 -5.08
C PHE A 316 -5.94 -17.71 -5.20
N LYS A 317 -4.87 -18.50 -5.34
CA LYS A 317 -4.96 -19.96 -5.42
C LYS A 317 -5.57 -20.57 -4.16
N ASP A 318 -5.24 -20.06 -2.97
CA ASP A 318 -5.85 -20.53 -1.73
C ASP A 318 -7.33 -20.14 -1.64
N ALA A 319 -7.70 -18.94 -2.09
CA ALA A 319 -9.10 -18.53 -2.19
C ALA A 319 -9.88 -19.43 -3.16
N GLN A 320 -9.28 -19.83 -4.29
CA GLN A 320 -9.85 -20.79 -5.22
C GLN A 320 -9.88 -22.22 -4.66
N SER A 321 -8.85 -22.68 -3.95
CA SER A 321 -8.78 -24.06 -3.46
C SER A 321 -9.68 -24.30 -2.25
N SER A 322 -9.96 -23.24 -1.49
CA SER A 322 -11.03 -23.23 -0.49
C SER A 322 -12.41 -23.50 -1.11
N SER A 323 -12.54 -23.45 -2.45
CA SER A 323 -13.74 -23.80 -3.19
C SER A 323 -13.91 -25.30 -3.48
N SER A 324 -12.85 -26.12 -3.40
CA SER A 324 -12.88 -27.45 -4.03
C SER A 324 -13.14 -28.65 -3.12
N ASN A 325 -13.13 -28.50 -1.78
CA ASN A 325 -13.16 -29.65 -0.85
C ASN A 325 -14.21 -29.61 0.28
N LEU A 326 -15.19 -28.71 0.24
CA LEU A 326 -16.25 -28.64 1.25
C LEU A 326 -17.63 -28.42 0.61
N ILE A 327 -18.64 -29.02 1.23
CA ILE A 327 -20.06 -28.78 0.95
C ILE A 327 -20.41 -27.29 1.17
N ASN A 328 -19.61 -26.59 1.98
CA ASN A 328 -19.71 -25.15 2.23
C ASN A 328 -18.52 -24.42 1.61
N HIS A 329 -18.69 -23.86 0.41
CA HIS A 329 -17.58 -23.21 -0.27
C HIS A 329 -18.00 -21.97 -1.05
N VAL A 330 -17.06 -21.03 -1.17
CA VAL A 330 -17.21 -19.80 -1.96
C VAL A 330 -16.47 -20.02 -3.27
N SER A 331 -17.18 -19.93 -4.40
CA SER A 331 -16.58 -19.96 -5.73
C SER A 331 -15.86 -18.64 -5.99
N VAL A 332 -14.57 -18.69 -6.30
CA VAL A 332 -13.75 -17.52 -6.63
C VAL A 332 -13.25 -17.65 -8.07
N THR A 333 -13.71 -16.76 -8.96
CA THR A 333 -13.38 -16.77 -10.39
C THR A 333 -12.64 -15.50 -10.80
N LEU A 334 -11.74 -15.61 -11.78
CA LEU A 334 -10.94 -14.50 -12.31
C LEU A 334 -11.14 -14.39 -13.83
N HIS A 335 -11.41 -13.18 -14.30
CA HIS A 335 -11.38 -12.81 -15.70
C HIS A 335 -10.39 -11.67 -15.95
N THR A 336 -9.22 -12.01 -16.49
CA THR A 336 -8.25 -11.05 -17.00
C THR A 336 -8.68 -10.51 -18.37
N LYS A 337 -8.05 -9.41 -18.84
CA LYS A 337 -8.37 -8.71 -20.10
C LYS A 337 -9.85 -8.39 -20.25
N THR A 338 -10.48 -8.04 -19.13
CA THR A 338 -11.92 -7.81 -19.01
C THR A 338 -12.12 -6.47 -18.28
N PRO A 339 -11.79 -5.34 -18.93
CA PRO A 339 -11.94 -4.03 -18.31
C PRO A 339 -13.41 -3.74 -18.05
N VAL A 340 -13.72 -3.34 -16.81
CA VAL A 340 -15.02 -2.79 -16.47
C VAL A 340 -15.05 -1.35 -16.96
N THR A 341 -15.94 -1.06 -17.91
CA THR A 341 -16.07 0.25 -18.56
C THR A 341 -17.12 1.13 -17.88
N SER A 342 -18.12 0.52 -17.25
CA SER A 342 -19.19 1.23 -16.53
C SER A 342 -19.92 0.28 -15.57
N ILE A 343 -20.62 0.86 -14.59
CA ILE A 343 -21.46 0.15 -13.63
C ILE A 343 -22.84 0.81 -13.63
N THR A 344 -23.90 0.03 -13.79
CA THR A 344 -25.29 0.54 -13.78
C THR A 344 -26.10 -0.13 -12.67
N LYS A 345 -27.02 0.61 -12.05
CA LYS A 345 -27.97 0.07 -11.08
C LYS A 345 -29.03 -0.74 -11.83
N LEU A 346 -29.33 -1.96 -11.39
CA LEU A 346 -30.45 -2.75 -11.90
C LEU A 346 -31.75 -2.19 -11.30
N VAL A 347 -32.71 -1.82 -12.15
CA VAL A 347 -34.01 -1.27 -11.71
C VAL A 347 -34.99 -2.43 -11.50
N LYS A 348 -35.84 -2.37 -10.47
CA LYS A 348 -36.80 -3.44 -10.14
C LYS A 348 -37.69 -3.88 -11.30
N ASP A 349 -38.01 -2.99 -12.24
CA ASP A 349 -38.89 -3.29 -13.39
C ASP A 349 -38.19 -4.13 -14.49
N GLU A 350 -36.85 -4.10 -14.56
CA GLU A 350 -36.07 -4.93 -15.50
C GLU A 350 -35.99 -6.40 -15.03
N LEU A 351 -36.08 -6.63 -13.71
CA LEU A 351 -36.07 -7.98 -13.12
C LEU A 351 -37.36 -8.77 -13.40
N GLU A 352 -38.47 -8.10 -13.72
CA GLU A 352 -39.75 -8.76 -14.03
C GLU A 352 -39.96 -8.97 -15.55
N SER A 353 -39.33 -8.17 -16.41
CA SER A 353 -39.58 -8.18 -17.86
C SER A 353 -38.69 -9.13 -18.68
N ASP A 354 -37.51 -9.53 -18.18
CA ASP A 354 -36.60 -10.43 -18.91
C ASP A 354 -36.88 -11.94 -18.71
N SER A 355 -37.94 -12.30 -17.98
CA SER A 355 -38.42 -13.68 -17.92
C SER A 355 -39.08 -14.17 -19.22
N ALA A 356 -39.21 -13.30 -20.24
CA ALA A 356 -39.84 -13.63 -21.50
C ALA A 356 -39.21 -12.94 -22.72
N SER A 357 -37.91 -13.11 -22.99
CA SER A 357 -37.39 -13.42 -24.34
C SER A 357 -35.86 -13.27 -24.48
N GLN A 358 -35.24 -14.27 -25.12
CA GLN A 358 -33.88 -14.25 -25.70
C GLN A 358 -32.64 -14.31 -24.78
N SER A 359 -32.62 -15.24 -23.82
CA SER A 359 -31.44 -16.11 -23.68
C SER A 359 -31.86 -17.41 -23.00
N GLY A 360 -31.41 -18.56 -23.48
CA GLY A 360 -31.75 -19.89 -22.95
C GLY A 360 -31.16 -20.19 -21.57
N TYR A 361 -30.88 -19.17 -20.75
CA TYR A 361 -30.40 -19.36 -19.39
C TYR A 361 -31.60 -19.46 -18.47
N GLN A 362 -31.97 -20.70 -18.13
CA GLN A 362 -32.91 -20.94 -17.04
C GLN A 362 -32.29 -20.34 -15.76
N SER A 363 -32.83 -19.21 -15.33
CA SER A 363 -32.68 -18.72 -13.97
C SER A 363 -33.26 -19.79 -13.06
N SER A 364 -32.42 -20.75 -12.68
CA SER A 364 -32.71 -21.60 -11.54
C SER A 364 -32.99 -20.64 -10.39
N SER A 365 -34.20 -20.74 -9.87
CA SER A 365 -34.72 -20.00 -8.74
C SER A 365 -33.81 -20.17 -7.52
N ARG A 366 -32.69 -19.44 -7.49
CA ARG A 366 -31.92 -19.18 -6.29
C ARG A 366 -32.81 -18.31 -5.42
N GLY A 367 -33.40 -18.90 -4.39
CA GLY A 367 -34.35 -18.23 -3.50
C GLY A 367 -33.88 -16.85 -3.04
N ASN A 368 -34.83 -15.96 -2.80
CA ASN A 368 -34.69 -14.58 -2.33
C ASN A 368 -33.77 -14.42 -1.10
N ASP A 369 -32.46 -14.22 -1.24
CA ASP A 369 -31.69 -13.66 -0.10
C ASP A 369 -30.58 -12.66 -0.47
N LEU A 370 -30.14 -12.59 -1.74
CA LEU A 370 -29.37 -11.44 -2.25
C LEU A 370 -29.88 -10.94 -3.60
N GLN A 371 -30.65 -9.85 -3.58
CA GLN A 371 -31.07 -9.17 -4.81
C GLN A 371 -29.84 -8.61 -5.55
N ARG A 372 -29.75 -8.86 -6.86
CA ARG A 372 -28.75 -8.23 -7.73
C ARG A 372 -29.07 -6.74 -7.86
N ARG A 373 -28.06 -5.89 -7.62
CA ARG A 373 -28.19 -4.43 -7.56
C ARG A 373 -27.44 -3.75 -8.70
N TRP A 374 -26.42 -4.40 -9.23
CA TRP A 374 -25.42 -3.79 -10.11
C TRP A 374 -25.16 -4.67 -11.32
N SER A 375 -25.02 -4.05 -12.49
CA SER A 375 -24.48 -4.67 -13.70
C SER A 375 -23.16 -4.01 -14.07
N LEU A 376 -22.09 -4.81 -14.16
CA LEU A 376 -20.76 -4.36 -14.56
C LEU A 376 -20.59 -4.63 -16.06
N HIS A 377 -20.37 -3.57 -16.84
CA HIS A 377 -20.24 -3.65 -18.29
C HIS A 377 -18.79 -3.83 -18.70
N THR A 378 -18.55 -4.75 -19.63
CA THR A 378 -17.23 -5.06 -20.17
C THR A 378 -17.34 -5.31 -21.67
N PRO A 379 -16.25 -5.22 -22.45
CA PRO A 379 -16.26 -5.60 -23.87
C PRO A 379 -16.64 -7.07 -24.12
N ARG A 380 -16.62 -7.92 -23.09
CA ARG A 380 -16.95 -9.35 -23.16
C ARG A 380 -18.39 -9.67 -22.74
N GLY A 381 -19.17 -8.66 -22.36
CA GLY A 381 -20.52 -8.80 -21.81
C GLY A 381 -20.64 -8.24 -20.40
N THR A 382 -21.77 -8.51 -19.76
CA THR A 382 -22.12 -8.00 -18.43
C THR A 382 -21.97 -9.05 -17.34
N VAL A 383 -21.68 -8.58 -16.12
CA VAL A 383 -21.70 -9.38 -14.90
C VAL A 383 -22.62 -8.70 -13.89
N ASP A 384 -23.68 -9.38 -13.49
CA ASP A 384 -24.63 -8.87 -12.52
C ASP A 384 -24.26 -9.32 -11.10
N CYS A 385 -24.36 -8.42 -10.12
CA CYS A 385 -24.01 -8.73 -8.75
C CYS A 385 -24.78 -7.96 -7.68
N ALA A 386 -24.74 -8.46 -6.45
CA ALA A 386 -25.31 -7.78 -5.28
C ALA A 386 -24.35 -6.71 -4.73
N TYR A 387 -23.04 -7.00 -4.68
CA TYR A 387 -22.02 -6.12 -4.13
C TYR A 387 -20.87 -5.86 -5.11
N VAL A 388 -20.29 -4.65 -5.05
CA VAL A 388 -19.11 -4.26 -5.84
C VAL A 388 -17.98 -3.84 -4.91
N VAL A 389 -16.76 -4.31 -5.16
CA VAL A 389 -15.53 -3.81 -4.52
C VAL A 389 -14.66 -3.12 -5.56
N HIS A 390 -14.50 -1.81 -5.41
CA HIS A 390 -13.56 -0.99 -6.17
C HIS A 390 -12.15 -1.14 -5.61
N ALA A 391 -11.32 -1.94 -6.29
CA ALA A 391 -9.92 -2.20 -5.96
C ALA A 391 -8.96 -1.72 -7.07
N THR A 392 -9.36 -0.66 -7.80
CA THR A 392 -8.66 -0.12 -8.98
C THR A 392 -7.62 0.95 -8.66
N ASN A 393 -7.43 1.28 -7.37
CA ASN A 393 -6.40 2.20 -6.86
C ASN A 393 -6.31 3.52 -7.66
N GLY A 394 -5.24 3.74 -8.44
CA GLY A 394 -5.02 4.99 -9.18
C GLY A 394 -6.04 5.23 -10.30
N TYR A 395 -6.75 4.19 -10.71
CA TYR A 395 -7.79 4.23 -11.75
C TYR A 395 -9.21 4.31 -11.17
N ALA A 396 -9.36 4.49 -9.84
CA ALA A 396 -10.67 4.54 -9.19
C ALA A 396 -11.60 5.60 -9.80
N ALA A 397 -11.05 6.77 -10.17
CA ALA A 397 -11.82 7.86 -10.75
C ALA A 397 -12.43 7.53 -12.14
N HIS A 398 -12.01 6.45 -12.80
CA HIS A 398 -12.64 5.99 -14.05
C HIS A 398 -14.09 5.55 -13.81
N LEU A 399 -14.32 4.74 -12.77
CA LEU A 399 -15.65 4.23 -12.41
C LEU A 399 -16.35 5.10 -11.37
N LEU A 400 -15.60 5.93 -10.64
CA LEU A 400 -16.09 6.81 -9.60
C LEU A 400 -15.64 8.26 -9.88
N PRO A 401 -16.24 8.97 -10.84
CA PRO A 401 -15.75 10.27 -11.31
C PRO A 401 -15.61 11.34 -10.21
N PHE A 402 -16.41 11.26 -9.14
CA PHE A 402 -16.31 12.17 -7.99
C PHE A 402 -14.97 12.03 -7.23
N LEU A 403 -14.24 10.92 -7.41
CA LEU A 403 -12.88 10.74 -6.88
C LEU A 403 -11.81 11.39 -7.76
N SER A 404 -12.17 12.09 -8.85
CA SER A 404 -11.19 12.91 -9.58
C SER A 404 -10.69 14.11 -8.77
N GLY A 405 -11.40 14.52 -7.71
CA GLY A 405 -11.06 15.68 -6.86
C GLY A 405 -11.52 17.02 -7.45
N ILE A 406 -11.38 18.11 -6.70
CA ILE A 406 -11.71 19.49 -7.11
C ILE A 406 -10.41 20.31 -7.20
N GLU A 407 -10.23 21.13 -8.24
CA GLU A 407 -9.13 22.12 -8.27
C GLU A 407 -9.37 23.19 -7.20
N GLN A 408 -8.40 23.42 -6.34
CA GLN A 408 -8.25 24.69 -5.62
C GLN A 408 -7.04 25.39 -6.24
N ASP A 409 -7.16 26.69 -6.52
CA ASP A 409 -6.15 27.49 -7.20
C ASP A 409 -4.76 27.30 -6.56
N ALA A 410 -3.73 27.18 -7.40
CA ALA A 410 -2.35 26.91 -7.00
C ALA A 410 -1.77 27.96 -6.03
N ASP A 411 -2.38 29.15 -5.91
CA ASP A 411 -2.03 30.18 -4.92
C ASP A 411 -2.35 29.76 -3.46
N SER A 412 -3.11 28.67 -3.27
CA SER A 412 -3.39 28.07 -1.96
C SER A 412 -2.45 26.93 -1.57
N LEU A 413 -1.45 26.61 -2.40
CA LEU A 413 -0.32 25.72 -2.03
C LEU A 413 0.68 26.45 -1.12
N GLY A 414 0.18 27.02 -0.02
CA GLY A 414 1.01 27.37 1.13
C GLY A 414 1.44 26.08 1.81
N GLU A 415 2.76 25.88 1.87
CA GLU A 415 3.50 24.99 2.78
C GLU A 415 2.68 23.97 3.58
N TYR A 416 2.35 22.83 2.98
CA TYR A 416 2.06 21.62 3.74
C TYR A 416 2.68 20.41 3.06
N GLY A 417 3.82 19.98 3.60
CA GLY A 417 4.37 18.64 3.40
C GLY A 417 5.60 18.56 2.50
N LEU A 418 6.77 18.45 3.16
CA LEU A 418 8.07 18.01 2.62
C LEU A 418 8.82 19.05 1.78
N ASN A 419 9.25 20.14 2.43
CA ASN A 419 10.54 20.83 2.21
C ASN A 419 10.58 22.11 3.06
N GLU A 420 11.18 22.08 4.27
CA GLU A 420 11.64 23.33 4.90
C GLU A 420 13.12 23.53 4.57
N LYS A 421 13.40 24.60 3.81
CA LYS A 421 14.76 25.13 3.66
C LYS A 421 15.12 25.91 4.94
N PRO A 422 16.29 25.73 5.55
CA PRO A 422 16.71 26.55 6.67
C PRO A 422 17.22 27.91 6.17
N GLY A 423 16.44 28.97 6.42
CA GLY A 423 16.81 30.36 6.14
C GLY A 423 17.00 31.17 7.42
N SER A 424 18.27 31.52 7.70
CA SER A 424 18.77 32.71 8.42
C SER A 424 17.94 33.33 9.56
N ILE A 425 18.52 33.26 10.76
CA ILE A 425 18.14 34.00 11.97
C ILE A 425 18.37 35.51 11.76
N PRO A 426 17.41 36.40 12.04
CA PRO A 426 17.69 37.77 12.42
C PRO A 426 17.91 37.86 13.94
N SER A 427 19.02 38.49 14.29
CA SER A 427 19.49 38.82 15.61
C SER A 427 18.58 39.77 16.41
N SER A 428 18.72 39.66 17.74
CA SER A 428 18.41 40.62 18.81
C SER A 428 17.03 40.56 19.47
N VAL A 429 17.09 40.21 20.76
CA VAL A 429 16.05 40.29 21.78
C VAL A 429 16.09 41.70 22.38
N HIS A 430 14.96 42.38 22.42
CA HIS A 430 14.71 43.43 23.41
C HIS A 430 13.38 43.16 24.12
N HIS A 431 13.49 43.01 25.43
CA HIS A 431 12.38 42.95 26.37
C HIS A 431 11.67 44.30 26.46
N THR A 432 10.35 44.30 26.30
CA THR A 432 9.45 45.21 27.00
C THR A 432 8.14 44.49 27.27
N GLU A 433 7.79 44.37 28.56
CA GLU A 433 6.46 44.01 29.03
C GLU A 433 5.46 45.05 28.52
N GLU A 434 4.44 44.63 27.79
CA GLU A 434 3.25 45.46 27.62
C GLU A 434 1.99 44.59 27.45
N GLN A 435 0.92 45.16 27.99
CA GLN A 435 -0.29 44.51 28.50
C GLN A 435 -1.12 43.83 27.41
N ILE A 436 -1.71 42.68 27.78
CA ILE A 436 -2.74 41.95 27.04
C ILE A 436 -4.02 42.82 26.94
N PRO A 437 -4.48 43.20 25.73
CA PRO A 437 -5.86 43.64 25.55
C PRO A 437 -6.70 42.42 25.17
N ASN A 438 -7.77 42.27 25.94
CA ASN A 438 -8.82 41.29 25.79
C ASN A 438 -9.62 41.62 24.51
N GLU A 439 -9.39 40.92 23.39
CA GLU A 439 -10.25 41.00 22.21
C GLU A 439 -11.10 39.74 22.04
N SER A 440 -12.39 40.03 21.97
CA SER A 440 -13.53 39.15 21.86
C SER A 440 -13.44 38.16 20.71
N SER A 441 -13.77 36.91 21.04
CA SER A 441 -14.24 35.85 20.16
C SER A 441 -15.04 36.36 18.94
N GLN A 442 -14.40 36.39 17.78
CA GLN A 442 -15.11 36.21 16.52
C GLN A 442 -15.28 34.70 16.29
N PRO A 443 -16.49 34.21 15.98
CA PRO A 443 -16.68 32.82 15.63
C PRO A 443 -15.89 32.55 14.34
N GLN A 444 -14.93 31.64 14.41
CA GLN A 444 -14.38 31.02 13.21
C GLN A 444 -15.57 30.49 12.41
N THR A 445 -15.77 31.03 11.22
CA THR A 445 -16.73 30.50 10.26
C THR A 445 -16.42 29.03 10.10
N GLU A 446 -17.41 28.16 10.39
CA GLU A 446 -17.33 26.73 10.11
C GLU A 446 -16.88 26.57 8.66
N ASP A 447 -15.64 26.12 8.46
CA ASP A 447 -15.20 25.57 7.17
C ASP A 447 -16.20 24.48 6.83
N ALA A 448 -17.03 24.74 5.81
CA ALA A 448 -18.01 23.78 5.33
C ALA A 448 -17.27 22.46 5.07
N LEU A 449 -17.56 21.45 5.90
CA LEU A 449 -16.93 20.14 5.87
C LEU A 449 -17.06 19.56 4.47
N HIS A 450 -16.02 19.71 3.64
CA HIS A 450 -16.01 19.09 2.33
C HIS A 450 -15.99 17.57 2.54
N PRO A 451 -16.94 16.83 1.97
CA PRO A 451 -16.94 15.38 2.03
C PRO A 451 -15.60 14.85 1.55
N ARG A 452 -15.08 13.80 2.20
CA ARG A 452 -13.74 13.24 1.96
C ARG A 452 -13.41 12.97 0.48
N GLY A 453 -14.43 12.69 -0.34
CA GLY A 453 -14.29 12.52 -1.79
C GLY A 453 -13.90 13.78 -2.59
N ALA A 454 -14.11 14.99 -2.05
CA ALA A 454 -13.73 16.26 -2.67
C ALA A 454 -12.21 16.39 -2.94
N TYR A 455 -11.41 15.64 -2.19
CA TYR A 455 -9.95 15.64 -2.32
C TYR A 455 -9.40 14.56 -3.26
N GLY A 456 -10.26 13.66 -3.74
CA GLY A 456 -10.00 12.70 -4.81
C GLY A 456 -8.85 11.71 -4.59
N ILE A 457 -8.62 10.90 -5.61
CA ILE A 457 -7.49 9.99 -5.79
C ILE A 457 -6.79 10.39 -7.09
N LYS A 458 -5.53 10.79 -7.00
CA LYS A 458 -4.71 11.16 -8.14
C LYS A 458 -3.83 9.99 -8.59
N PRO A 459 -3.94 9.51 -9.84
CA PRO A 459 -2.98 8.55 -10.38
C PRO A 459 -1.59 9.18 -10.32
N THR A 460 -0.58 8.41 -9.94
CA THR A 460 0.79 8.92 -9.78
C THR A 460 1.77 7.90 -10.29
N ARG A 461 2.50 8.20 -11.37
CA ARG A 461 3.45 7.25 -11.93
C ARG A 461 4.71 7.17 -11.05
N GLY A 462 5.03 5.96 -10.63
CA GLY A 462 6.32 5.61 -10.03
C GLY A 462 7.20 4.89 -11.06
N GLN A 463 8.50 4.86 -10.78
CA GLN A 463 9.48 4.15 -11.58
C GLN A 463 10.38 3.32 -10.67
N VAL A 464 10.70 2.12 -11.14
CA VAL A 464 11.52 1.14 -10.43
C VAL A 464 12.41 0.47 -11.47
N GLY A 465 13.56 -0.04 -11.06
CA GLY A 465 14.30 -0.97 -11.89
C GLY A 465 15.12 -1.96 -11.09
N ALA A 466 15.77 -2.83 -11.83
CA ALA A 466 16.54 -3.95 -11.33
C ALA A 466 17.97 -3.85 -11.86
N VAL A 467 18.93 -3.73 -10.95
CA VAL A 467 20.36 -3.55 -11.26
C VAL A 467 21.19 -4.55 -10.48
N ARG A 468 22.24 -5.09 -11.09
CA ARG A 468 23.15 -6.02 -10.40
C ARG A 468 24.24 -5.24 -9.68
N ALA A 469 24.58 -5.67 -8.47
CA ALA A 469 25.78 -5.18 -7.80
C ALA A 469 27.04 -5.53 -8.63
N SER A 470 28.09 -4.73 -8.54
CA SER A 470 29.39 -5.06 -9.16
C SER A 470 30.15 -6.12 -8.35
N VAL A 471 29.72 -6.36 -7.11
CA VAL A 471 30.33 -7.30 -6.16
C VAL A 471 29.46 -8.54 -5.93
N ASN A 472 30.08 -9.62 -5.45
CA ASN A 472 29.37 -10.85 -5.13
C ASN A 472 28.54 -10.71 -3.83
N ALA A 473 27.74 -11.74 -3.50
CA ALA A 473 26.87 -11.71 -2.33
C ALA A 473 27.58 -11.49 -0.98
N SER A 474 28.76 -12.09 -0.80
CA SER A 474 29.54 -11.93 0.45
C SER A 474 30.07 -10.51 0.60
N ALA A 475 30.40 -9.84 -0.50
CA ALA A 475 30.92 -8.48 -0.51
C ALA A 475 29.81 -7.42 -0.51
N LEU A 476 28.60 -7.75 -0.94
CA LEU A 476 27.43 -6.87 -0.77
C LEU A 476 27.05 -6.79 0.71
N GLY A 477 26.89 -7.94 1.37
CA GLY A 477 26.91 -8.04 2.84
C GLY A 477 25.66 -7.57 3.58
N TRP A 478 24.65 -6.99 2.91
CA TRP A 478 23.38 -6.58 3.54
C TRP A 478 22.16 -7.37 3.06
N LEU A 479 21.22 -7.60 3.97
CA LEU A 479 19.94 -8.28 3.72
C LEU A 479 18.73 -7.34 3.80
N ALA A 480 18.89 -6.24 4.54
CA ALA A 480 17.80 -5.33 4.81
C ALA A 480 17.32 -4.61 3.55
N SER A 481 16.05 -4.22 3.61
CA SER A 481 15.51 -3.18 2.74
C SER A 481 15.92 -1.79 3.23
N TRP A 482 15.79 -0.77 2.39
CA TRP A 482 16.28 0.57 2.67
C TRP A 482 15.37 1.64 2.09
N ASP A 483 15.34 2.80 2.73
CA ASP A 483 14.82 4.04 2.17
C ASP A 483 15.62 5.28 2.59
N GLY A 484 15.41 6.39 1.88
CA GLY A 484 16.02 7.68 2.17
C GLY A 484 17.21 8.02 1.25
N GLY A 485 18.11 8.88 1.71
CA GLY A 485 19.24 9.40 0.90
C GLY A 485 18.84 10.46 -0.14
N ASN A 486 19.71 10.76 -1.11
CA ASN A 486 19.68 11.87 -2.07
C ASN A 486 18.34 12.17 -2.80
N GLY A 487 17.36 12.76 -2.10
CA GLY A 487 16.01 13.07 -2.61
C GLY A 487 14.90 12.73 -1.62
N GLY A 488 15.17 11.74 -0.76
CA GLY A 488 14.35 11.32 0.37
C GLY A 488 13.20 10.39 0.00
N ASP A 489 13.10 9.96 -1.25
CA ASP A 489 12.02 9.08 -1.74
C ASP A 489 12.53 7.80 -2.42
N GLU A 490 13.86 7.59 -2.46
CA GLU A 490 14.45 6.35 -2.92
C GLU A 490 14.30 5.22 -1.92
N TYR A 491 14.13 4.02 -2.45
CA TYR A 491 14.03 2.79 -1.68
C TYR A 491 14.60 1.62 -2.46
N TRP A 492 15.26 0.68 -1.77
CA TRP A 492 15.86 -0.48 -2.40
C TRP A 492 16.01 -1.67 -1.48
N PHE A 493 16.17 -2.86 -2.04
CA PHE A 493 16.57 -4.05 -1.30
C PHE A 493 17.28 -5.07 -2.20
N PRO A 494 18.05 -6.01 -1.62
CA PRO A 494 18.79 -7.00 -2.37
C PRO A 494 17.98 -8.29 -2.55
N ARG A 495 18.19 -8.96 -3.68
CA ARG A 495 17.66 -10.29 -3.99
C ARG A 495 18.81 -11.25 -4.28
N TYR A 496 18.81 -12.37 -3.58
CA TYR A 496 19.91 -13.34 -3.61
C TYR A 496 19.56 -14.68 -4.27
N GLN A 497 18.30 -14.92 -4.67
CA GLN A 497 17.89 -16.19 -5.28
C GLN A 497 18.73 -16.61 -6.49
N ASP A 498 19.13 -15.65 -7.33
CA ASP A 498 19.97 -15.90 -8.51
C ASP A 498 21.48 -15.95 -8.21
N ALA A 499 21.89 -15.60 -6.99
CA ALA A 499 23.29 -15.50 -6.59
C ALA A 499 23.86 -16.84 -6.10
N GLY A 500 23.04 -17.88 -5.99
CA GLY A 500 23.51 -19.22 -5.59
C GLY A 500 23.73 -19.41 -4.09
N VAL A 501 23.63 -18.35 -3.27
CA VAL A 501 23.97 -18.36 -1.84
C VAL A 501 22.73 -18.59 -0.97
N ASP A 502 22.84 -19.46 0.03
CA ASP A 502 21.91 -19.47 1.17
C ASP A 502 22.21 -18.28 2.04
N VAL A 503 21.42 -17.23 1.91
CA VAL A 503 21.55 -16.09 2.81
C VAL A 503 20.54 -16.26 3.94
N GLY A 504 20.83 -17.23 4.82
CA GLY A 504 20.46 -17.29 6.25
C GLY A 504 19.04 -16.95 6.74
N GLY A 505 18.02 -16.84 5.88
CA GLY A 505 16.66 -16.42 6.28
C GLY A 505 15.64 -17.55 6.48
N SER A 506 15.96 -18.79 6.04
CA SER A 506 15.09 -19.95 6.23
C SER A 506 15.60 -20.80 7.37
N THR A 507 14.88 -20.82 8.50
CA THR A 507 15.18 -21.66 9.68
C THR A 507 14.72 -23.10 9.50
N THR A 508 14.77 -23.67 8.29
CA THR A 508 14.42 -25.08 8.08
C THR A 508 15.60 -25.87 7.55
N ASP A 509 15.91 -26.94 8.28
CA ASP A 509 17.04 -27.85 8.06
C ASP A 509 17.16 -28.30 6.61
N ALA A 510 18.42 -28.40 6.17
CA ALA A 510 18.82 -28.80 4.83
C ALA A 510 18.21 -30.15 4.39
N GLY A 511 17.19 -30.09 3.54
CA GLY A 511 16.72 -31.20 2.71
C GLY A 511 17.58 -31.40 1.45
N PRO A 512 17.58 -32.63 0.87
CA PRO A 512 18.56 -33.03 -0.15
C PRO A 512 18.27 -32.41 -1.52
N GLU A 513 19.36 -31.99 -2.18
CA GLU A 513 19.46 -31.58 -3.59
C GLU A 513 18.47 -30.51 -4.09
N ARG A 514 18.83 -29.26 -3.80
CA ARG A 514 18.27 -28.04 -4.41
C ARG A 514 18.52 -28.00 -5.93
N LYS A 515 17.56 -28.48 -6.72
CA LYS A 515 17.60 -28.38 -8.18
C LYS A 515 17.19 -26.97 -8.64
N GLY A 516 18.14 -26.19 -9.16
CA GLY A 516 17.82 -25.06 -10.07
C GLY A 516 18.38 -23.68 -9.75
N ARG A 517 19.33 -23.50 -8.81
CA ARG A 517 19.95 -22.17 -8.62
C ARG A 517 20.76 -21.73 -9.85
N GLY A 518 20.52 -20.50 -10.29
CA GLY A 518 21.29 -19.83 -11.33
C GLY A 518 22.79 -19.74 -10.96
N ARG A 519 23.64 -19.88 -11.97
CA ARG A 519 25.11 -19.84 -11.85
C ARG A 519 25.58 -18.44 -11.40
N GLY A 520 26.12 -18.31 -10.19
CA GLY A 520 27.16 -17.33 -9.82
C GLY A 520 26.97 -15.86 -10.24
N LYS A 521 25.74 -15.37 -10.37
CA LYS A 521 25.48 -13.95 -10.67
C LYS A 521 25.66 -13.11 -9.41
N ASN A 522 26.04 -11.85 -9.58
CA ASN A 522 26.00 -10.90 -8.48
C ASN A 522 24.54 -10.68 -8.01
N PRO A 523 24.33 -10.27 -6.74
CA PRO A 523 22.99 -9.98 -6.23
C PRO A 523 22.26 -8.95 -7.10
N LEU A 524 20.95 -9.13 -7.27
CA LEU A 524 20.09 -8.13 -7.89
C LEU A 524 19.63 -7.15 -6.81
N VAL A 525 19.53 -5.87 -7.14
CA VAL A 525 18.92 -4.87 -6.29
C VAL A 525 17.74 -4.29 -7.03
N ILE A 526 16.60 -4.25 -6.36
CA ILE A 526 15.42 -3.53 -6.84
C ILE A 526 15.49 -2.13 -6.24
N LEU A 527 15.44 -1.11 -7.08
CA LEU A 527 15.53 0.30 -6.69
C LEU A 527 14.37 1.08 -7.31
N GLY A 528 13.66 1.86 -6.50
CA GLY A 528 12.66 2.82 -6.96
C GLY A 528 12.79 4.18 -6.28
N GLY A 529 11.92 5.12 -6.65
CA GLY A 529 11.95 6.52 -6.16
C GLY A 529 12.29 7.50 -7.27
N GLY A 530 12.93 8.62 -6.93
CA GLY A 530 13.49 9.55 -7.91
C GLY A 530 12.48 10.51 -8.56
N ARG A 531 11.22 10.56 -8.08
CA ARG A 531 10.18 11.38 -8.72
C ARG A 531 10.40 12.88 -8.56
N TYR A 532 11.17 13.28 -7.55
CA TYR A 532 11.64 14.67 -7.41
C TYR A 532 12.41 15.18 -8.62
N ALA A 533 12.98 14.29 -9.46
CA ALA A 533 13.71 14.67 -10.66
C ALA A 533 12.80 14.92 -11.88
N SER A 534 11.49 14.66 -11.76
CA SER A 534 10.50 14.99 -12.81
C SER A 534 10.08 16.46 -12.74
N ASP A 535 8.91 16.81 -13.28
CA ASP A 535 8.36 18.17 -13.15
C ASP A 535 7.90 18.46 -11.71
N ASP A 536 7.46 19.70 -11.44
CA ASP A 536 7.00 20.12 -10.11
C ASP A 536 5.84 19.27 -9.58
N ARG A 537 5.12 18.54 -10.45
CA ARG A 537 4.03 17.65 -10.06
C ARG A 537 4.53 16.29 -9.60
N LYS A 538 5.82 15.97 -9.73
CA LYS A 538 6.40 14.70 -9.28
C LYS A 538 5.64 13.49 -9.81
N GLU A 539 5.24 13.50 -11.08
CA GLU A 539 4.41 12.47 -11.75
C GLU A 539 2.95 12.33 -11.23
N VAL A 540 2.47 13.25 -10.38
CA VAL A 540 1.07 13.28 -9.96
C VAL A 540 0.18 13.67 -11.15
N GLY A 541 -0.93 12.96 -11.31
CA GLY A 541 -1.85 13.05 -12.45
C GLY A 541 -1.46 12.16 -13.63
N VAL A 542 -0.29 11.51 -13.60
CA VAL A 542 0.17 10.63 -14.67
C VAL A 542 -0.34 9.22 -14.47
N TRP A 543 -1.21 8.77 -15.37
CA TRP A 543 -1.79 7.43 -15.42
C TRP A 543 -1.19 6.54 -16.52
N ASP A 544 -0.35 7.10 -17.40
CA ASP A 544 0.28 6.34 -18.49
C ASP A 544 1.56 5.64 -18.02
N ASP A 545 1.49 4.33 -17.77
CA ASP A 545 2.62 3.46 -17.45
C ASP A 545 3.22 2.71 -18.66
N SER A 546 2.99 3.20 -19.89
CA SER A 546 3.61 2.65 -21.12
C SER A 546 5.02 3.17 -21.39
N ARG A 547 5.47 4.21 -20.66
CA ARG A 547 6.76 4.88 -20.86
C ARG A 547 7.43 5.19 -19.53
N LEU A 548 8.76 5.21 -19.57
CA LEU A 548 9.60 5.72 -18.50
C LEU A 548 9.72 7.25 -18.59
N ASN A 549 9.95 7.91 -17.46
CA ASN A 549 10.41 9.29 -17.45
C ASN A 549 11.95 9.33 -17.50
N PRO A 550 12.57 9.92 -18.54
CA PRO A 550 14.03 9.97 -18.67
C PRO A 550 14.76 10.67 -17.52
N SER A 551 14.17 11.71 -16.92
CA SER A 551 14.76 12.43 -15.78
C SER A 551 14.74 11.56 -14.52
N VAL A 552 13.64 10.84 -14.28
CA VAL A 552 13.56 9.86 -13.18
C VAL A 552 14.53 8.71 -13.43
N SER A 553 14.65 8.22 -14.67
CA SER A 553 15.63 7.18 -15.04
C SER A 553 17.04 7.62 -14.71
N LYS A 554 17.41 8.86 -15.06
CA LYS A 554 18.73 9.40 -14.74
C LYS A 554 18.96 9.48 -13.22
N ALA A 555 17.95 9.88 -12.45
CA ALA A 555 18.06 10.00 -11.00
C ALA A 555 18.28 8.64 -10.33
N ILE A 556 17.42 7.66 -10.57
CA ILE A 556 17.54 6.33 -9.93
C ILE A 556 18.82 5.61 -10.37
N ARG A 557 19.26 5.78 -11.63
CA ARG A 557 20.51 5.17 -12.13
C ARG A 557 21.77 5.76 -11.50
N ALA A 558 21.72 7.01 -11.06
CA ALA A 558 22.84 7.67 -10.40
C ALA A 558 22.91 7.39 -8.89
N TYR A 559 21.82 6.92 -8.29
CA TYR A 559 21.67 6.86 -6.84
C TYR A 559 22.61 5.85 -6.16
N LEU A 560 22.50 4.55 -6.48
CA LEU A 560 23.31 3.52 -5.81
C LEU A 560 24.83 3.69 -6.01
N PRO A 561 25.34 4.07 -7.21
CA PRO A 561 26.77 4.37 -7.37
C PRO A 561 27.26 5.57 -6.55
N ALA A 562 26.38 6.53 -6.21
CA ALA A 562 26.73 7.65 -5.34
C ALA A 562 26.71 7.25 -3.86
N LEU A 563 25.82 6.35 -3.46
CA LEU A 563 25.67 5.91 -2.07
C LEU A 563 26.67 4.82 -1.68
N PHE A 564 26.94 3.88 -2.58
CA PHE A 564 27.79 2.70 -2.39
C PHE A 564 28.83 2.59 -3.52
N PRO A 565 29.80 3.52 -3.62
CA PRO A 565 30.71 3.63 -4.76
C PRO A 565 31.60 2.39 -4.97
N GLU A 566 31.82 1.59 -3.93
CA GLU A 566 32.59 0.33 -4.03
C GLU A 566 31.75 -0.86 -4.52
N GLN A 567 30.43 -0.78 -4.42
CA GLN A 567 29.50 -1.90 -4.70
C GLN A 567 28.69 -1.74 -5.99
N PHE A 568 28.67 -0.53 -6.57
CA PHE A 568 27.95 -0.23 -7.81
C PHE A 568 28.78 0.65 -8.74
N ILE A 569 28.70 0.36 -10.03
CA ILE A 569 29.42 1.11 -11.07
C ILE A 569 28.46 2.10 -11.71
N LYS A 570 28.92 3.34 -11.89
CA LYS A 570 28.20 4.35 -12.66
C LYS A 570 27.97 3.85 -14.09
N ASP A 571 26.74 4.01 -14.58
CA ASP A 571 26.32 3.48 -15.89
C ASP A 571 26.43 1.94 -16.01
N GLY A 572 26.37 1.22 -14.88
CA GLY A 572 26.32 -0.23 -14.84
C GLY A 572 25.09 -0.81 -15.56
N GLU A 573 25.12 -2.12 -15.85
CA GLU A 573 24.03 -2.77 -16.58
C GLU A 573 22.77 -2.96 -15.72
N TRP A 574 21.64 -2.47 -16.25
CA TRP A 574 20.30 -2.68 -15.69
C TRP A 574 19.63 -3.85 -16.40
N GLU A 575 19.11 -4.80 -15.63
CA GLU A 575 18.35 -5.93 -16.20
C GLU A 575 16.98 -5.46 -16.72
N MET A 576 16.35 -4.53 -16.01
CA MET A 576 15.07 -3.96 -16.39
C MET A 576 14.80 -2.63 -15.69
N GLU A 577 13.98 -1.79 -16.30
CA GLU A 577 13.42 -0.59 -15.69
C GLU A 577 11.96 -0.47 -16.15
N TRP A 578 11.07 -0.08 -15.24
CA TRP A 578 9.64 -0.09 -15.47
C TRP A 578 8.90 0.99 -14.68
N SER A 579 7.74 1.38 -15.19
CA SER A 579 6.81 2.28 -14.52
C SER A 579 5.60 1.54 -13.97
N GLY A 580 4.92 2.15 -13.01
CA GLY A 580 3.61 1.72 -12.51
C GLY A 580 2.82 2.89 -11.92
N VAL A 581 1.50 2.74 -11.79
CA VAL A 581 0.60 3.82 -11.34
C VAL A 581 0.14 3.59 -9.90
N MET A 582 0.59 4.46 -9.01
CA MET A 582 0.13 4.59 -7.62
C MET A 582 -1.10 5.51 -7.55
N ALA A 583 -1.56 5.80 -6.34
CA ALA A 583 -2.78 6.54 -6.07
C ALA A 583 -2.58 7.43 -4.86
N TYR A 584 -2.39 8.73 -5.07
CA TYR A 584 -2.17 9.71 -4.01
C TYR A 584 -3.49 10.37 -3.61
N THR A 585 -3.72 10.49 -2.32
CA THR A 585 -4.82 11.26 -1.74
C THR A 585 -4.26 12.52 -1.09
N LYS A 586 -5.07 13.58 -0.98
CA LYS A 586 -4.60 14.83 -0.35
C LYS A 586 -4.14 14.62 1.10
N SER A 587 -4.82 13.75 1.85
CA SER A 587 -4.46 13.50 3.25
C SER A 587 -3.30 12.51 3.42
N GLY A 588 -3.01 11.69 2.40
CA GLY A 588 -2.10 10.55 2.49
C GLY A 588 -2.78 9.25 2.93
N ASP A 589 -4.02 9.31 3.43
CA ASP A 589 -4.78 8.16 3.92
C ASP A 589 -5.62 7.50 2.80
N PRO A 590 -5.82 6.17 2.86
CA PRO A 590 -6.67 5.45 1.91
C PRO A 590 -8.16 5.63 2.20
N PHE A 591 -8.99 5.41 1.19
CA PHE A 591 -10.44 5.29 1.31
C PHE A 591 -10.83 3.84 1.55
N VAL A 592 -11.47 3.53 2.67
CA VAL A 592 -11.85 2.16 3.07
C VAL A 592 -13.32 2.12 3.51
N GLY A 593 -14.16 1.33 2.84
CA GLY A 593 -15.55 1.11 3.26
C GLY A 593 -16.60 1.38 2.17
N PRO A 594 -17.90 1.50 2.54
CA PRO A 594 -18.99 1.65 1.60
C PRO A 594 -18.94 3.04 0.96
N LEU A 595 -19.33 3.10 -0.31
CA LEU A 595 -19.56 4.34 -1.01
C LEU A 595 -20.90 4.94 -0.56
N ARG A 596 -20.88 6.23 -0.25
CA ARG A 596 -22.07 7.01 0.11
C ARG A 596 -22.16 8.20 -0.80
N GLN A 597 -23.39 8.58 -1.17
CA GLN A 597 -23.62 9.83 -1.86
C GLN A 597 -23.04 10.99 -1.04
N ILE A 598 -22.21 11.78 -1.68
CA ILE A 598 -21.83 13.09 -1.20
C ILE A 598 -23.10 13.95 -1.26
N GLN A 599 -23.74 14.19 -0.12
CA GLN A 599 -24.75 15.24 -0.04
C GLN A 599 -24.02 16.57 -0.20
N VAL A 600 -24.09 17.15 -1.40
CA VAL A 600 -23.91 18.59 -1.53
C VAL A 600 -25.13 19.19 -0.85
N ALA A 601 -24.95 19.91 0.25
CA ALA A 601 -26.03 20.58 0.94
C ALA A 601 -26.70 21.58 -0.02
N THR A 602 -27.77 21.16 -0.66
CA THR A 602 -28.73 22.04 -1.32
C THR A 602 -29.86 22.26 -0.33
N ASN A 603 -30.35 23.49 -0.19
CA ASN A 603 -31.37 23.94 0.78
C ASN A 603 -32.75 23.23 0.69
N ASP A 604 -32.85 22.09 0.00
CA ASP A 604 -34.06 21.29 -0.15
C ASP A 604 -33.91 19.95 0.57
N ASP A 605 -34.10 19.96 1.90
CA ASP A 605 -34.09 18.79 2.81
C ASP A 605 -35.26 17.80 2.59
N LYS A 606 -35.92 17.81 1.43
CA LYS A 606 -37.15 17.02 1.19
C LYS A 606 -36.98 15.72 0.42
N TYR A 607 -35.77 15.40 -0.05
CA TYR A 607 -35.49 14.09 -0.63
C TYR A 607 -34.48 13.34 0.23
N GLN A 608 -34.95 12.37 1.02
CA GLN A 608 -34.10 11.26 1.44
C GLN A 608 -33.71 10.49 0.18
N SER A 609 -32.65 10.94 -0.51
CA SER A 609 -32.16 10.25 -1.70
C SER A 609 -31.64 8.87 -1.30
N GLU A 610 -32.18 7.82 -1.92
CA GLU A 610 -31.58 6.49 -1.84
C GLU A 610 -30.09 6.60 -2.18
N ASN A 611 -29.22 5.94 -1.39
CA ASN A 611 -27.79 5.94 -1.68
C ASN A 611 -27.55 5.33 -3.07
N GLN A 612 -27.12 6.16 -4.03
CA GLN A 612 -26.86 5.74 -5.40
C GLN A 612 -25.72 4.71 -5.51
N TYR A 613 -24.93 4.48 -4.46
CA TYR A 613 -23.85 3.49 -4.45
C TYR A 613 -24.08 2.37 -3.43
N ASP A 614 -25.33 2.13 -3.03
CA ASP A 614 -25.66 1.08 -2.07
C ASP A 614 -25.12 -0.29 -2.50
N GLY A 615 -24.43 -0.99 -1.59
CA GLY A 615 -23.74 -2.25 -1.87
C GLY A 615 -22.39 -2.10 -2.61
N GLN A 616 -21.92 -0.89 -2.92
CA GLN A 616 -20.59 -0.66 -3.46
C GLN A 616 -19.61 -0.23 -2.37
N TYR A 617 -18.38 -0.74 -2.43
CA TYR A 617 -17.31 -0.52 -1.47
C TYR A 617 -16.01 -0.14 -2.18
N ILE A 618 -15.12 0.57 -1.47
CA ILE A 618 -13.81 0.95 -1.98
C ILE A 618 -12.71 0.61 -0.97
N SER A 619 -11.56 0.22 -1.51
CA SER A 619 -10.27 0.18 -0.81
C SER A 619 -9.20 0.65 -1.80
N ALA A 620 -8.77 1.91 -1.69
CA ALA A 620 -7.90 2.56 -2.68
C ALA A 620 -7.22 3.82 -2.12
N GLY A 621 -6.21 4.33 -2.83
CA GLY A 621 -5.59 5.62 -2.49
C GLY A 621 -4.50 5.51 -1.43
N TYR A 622 -3.64 4.49 -1.52
CA TYR A 622 -2.66 4.19 -0.47
C TYR A 622 -1.44 5.13 -0.43
N SER A 623 -1.36 6.15 -1.28
CA SER A 623 -0.31 7.19 -1.31
C SER A 623 1.12 6.64 -1.22
N GLY A 624 1.41 5.62 -2.05
CA GLY A 624 2.71 4.96 -2.13
C GLY A 624 2.94 3.84 -1.10
N HIS A 625 2.07 3.69 -0.10
CA HIS A 625 2.21 2.72 1.00
C HIS A 625 1.22 1.55 0.89
N GLY A 626 1.05 1.00 -0.33
CA GLY A 626 0.05 -0.04 -0.59
C GLY A 626 0.35 -1.39 0.05
N MET A 627 1.59 -1.88 -0.04
CA MET A 627 1.96 -3.21 0.46
C MET A 627 1.69 -3.40 1.97
N PRO A 628 2.04 -2.46 2.88
CA PRO A 628 1.75 -2.60 4.29
C PRO A 628 0.30 -2.23 4.68
N ARG A 629 -0.55 -1.75 3.76
CA ARG A 629 -1.92 -1.28 4.12
C ARG A 629 -3.04 -2.05 3.44
N ALA A 630 -2.85 -2.45 2.19
CA ALA A 630 -3.92 -2.86 1.31
C ALA A 630 -4.60 -4.17 1.74
N TYR A 631 -3.84 -5.13 2.27
CA TYR A 631 -4.37 -6.40 2.77
C TYR A 631 -5.39 -6.17 3.90
N ALA A 632 -5.01 -5.45 4.97
CA ALA A 632 -5.90 -5.18 6.09
C ALA A 632 -7.06 -4.24 5.72
N CYS A 633 -6.83 -3.27 4.83
CA CYS A 633 -7.93 -2.44 4.32
C CYS A 633 -8.96 -3.27 3.54
N ALA A 634 -8.50 -4.26 2.76
CA ALA A 634 -9.37 -5.21 2.07
C ALA A 634 -10.07 -6.18 3.03
N GLU A 635 -9.40 -6.61 4.12
CA GLU A 635 -10.00 -7.37 5.22
C GLU A 635 -11.18 -6.63 5.84
N ALA A 636 -11.02 -5.34 6.11
CA ALA A 636 -12.11 -4.51 6.65
C ALA A 636 -13.31 -4.45 5.69
N VAL A 637 -13.08 -4.21 4.40
CA VAL A 637 -14.14 -4.18 3.38
C VAL A 637 -14.85 -5.53 3.24
N ALA A 638 -14.07 -6.62 3.16
CA ALA A 638 -14.62 -7.98 3.10
C ALA A 638 -15.45 -8.30 4.35
N GLY A 639 -14.99 -7.89 5.53
CA GLY A 639 -15.71 -8.01 6.79
C GLY A 639 -17.04 -7.26 6.80
N MET A 640 -17.08 -6.04 6.28
CA MET A 640 -18.32 -5.26 6.17
C MET A 640 -19.33 -5.94 5.23
N ILE A 641 -18.88 -6.40 4.06
CA ILE A 641 -19.74 -7.10 3.10
C ILE A 641 -20.25 -8.41 3.68
N ALA A 642 -19.37 -9.21 4.30
CA ALA A 642 -19.75 -10.46 4.93
C ALA A 642 -20.76 -10.26 6.06
N ALA A 643 -20.59 -9.22 6.88
CA ALA A 643 -21.54 -8.88 7.94
C ALA A 643 -22.92 -8.53 7.36
N GLN A 644 -22.98 -7.71 6.31
CA GLN A 644 -24.25 -7.40 5.63
C GLN A 644 -24.92 -8.65 5.05
N ILE A 645 -24.14 -9.48 4.37
CA ILE A 645 -24.61 -10.75 3.82
C ILE A 645 -25.18 -11.68 4.90
N GLN A 646 -24.60 -11.69 6.09
CA GLN A 646 -25.01 -12.55 7.19
C GLN A 646 -26.05 -11.91 8.11
N GLY A 647 -26.49 -10.67 7.83
CA GLY A 647 -27.42 -9.93 8.70
C GLY A 647 -26.83 -9.61 10.08
N LYS A 648 -25.51 -9.40 10.17
CA LYS A 648 -24.77 -9.09 11.40
C LYS A 648 -24.25 -7.66 11.38
N ASP A 649 -24.00 -7.12 12.57
CA ASP A 649 -23.28 -5.86 12.71
C ASP A 649 -21.78 -6.06 12.52
N TRP A 650 -21.17 -5.23 11.68
CA TRP A 650 -19.72 -5.16 11.57
C TRP A 650 -19.17 -4.25 12.68
N LYS A 651 -18.07 -4.68 13.30
CA LYS A 651 -17.35 -3.89 14.30
C LYS A 651 -16.00 -3.47 13.75
N THR A 652 -15.66 -2.20 13.92
CA THR A 652 -14.34 -1.67 13.55
C THR A 652 -13.25 -2.40 14.32
N PRO A 653 -12.30 -3.06 13.63
CA PRO A 653 -11.16 -3.69 14.30
C PRO A 653 -10.30 -2.66 15.02
N GLY A 654 -9.73 -3.02 16.17
CA GLY A 654 -8.91 -2.11 16.97
C GLY A 654 -7.64 -1.61 16.27
N TRP A 655 -7.19 -2.30 15.21
CA TRP A 655 -6.04 -1.90 14.39
C TRP A 655 -6.41 -0.94 13.27
N LEU A 656 -7.69 -0.68 12.95
CA LEU A 656 -8.09 0.14 11.81
C LEU A 656 -8.26 1.61 12.23
N PRO A 657 -7.49 2.56 11.67
CA PRO A 657 -7.73 3.97 11.89
C PRO A 657 -9.13 4.39 11.43
N GLU A 658 -9.85 5.11 12.29
CA GLU A 658 -11.18 5.61 11.95
C GLU A 658 -11.12 6.57 10.77
N ARG A 659 -10.05 7.37 10.68
CA ARG A 659 -9.84 8.31 9.57
C ARG A 659 -9.70 7.63 8.20
N TYR A 660 -9.42 6.31 8.13
CA TYR A 660 -9.39 5.57 6.86
C TYR A 660 -10.80 5.28 6.33
N LEU A 661 -11.82 5.36 7.18
CA LEU A 661 -13.18 4.98 6.82
C LEU A 661 -13.82 6.02 5.89
N THR A 662 -14.58 5.58 4.89
CA THR A 662 -15.22 6.48 3.91
C THR A 662 -16.22 7.45 4.52
N TRP A 663 -16.73 7.16 5.72
CA TRP A 663 -17.65 8.01 6.47
C TRP A 663 -16.96 8.88 7.54
N ALA A 664 -15.63 8.84 7.64
CA ALA A 664 -14.90 9.72 8.53
C ALA A 664 -15.14 11.19 8.14
N THR A 665 -15.49 12.01 9.14
CA THR A 665 -15.82 13.44 8.94
C THR A 665 -14.59 14.35 8.96
N LYS A 666 -13.44 13.86 9.43
CA LYS A 666 -12.16 14.59 9.45
C LYS A 666 -11.11 13.83 8.61
N PRO A 667 -10.60 14.40 7.50
CA PRO A 667 -9.60 13.77 6.63
C PRO A 667 -8.15 13.83 7.16
#